data_AF-A0A8D0V6X7-F1
#
_entry.id   AF-A0A8D0V6X7-F1
#
_cell.length_a   1.000
_cell.length_b   1.000
_cell.length_c   1.000
_cell.angle_alpha   90.00
_cell.angle_beta   90.00
_cell.angle_gamma   90.00
#
_symmetry.space_group_name_H-M   'P 1'
#
loop_
_entity.id
_entity.type
_entity.pdbx_description
1 polymer ?
#
loop_
_entity_poly.entity_id
_entity_poly.type
_entity_poly.pdbx_seq_one_letter_code
_entity_poly.pdbx_strand_id
1 'polypeptide(L)'
;MASAAVESFVIKQLDLLELERSAEVEERRSWQENVSLKELQSRGVCLLKLQVSSQRTGLYGRLLVTFEPRRCASAAVLPSNSFTSGDIVGLYDEDSQLATGVLTRITQKLVTVALDTSHDFQLSLDRERSYRLLKLANDVTYKRLKKALTTLQKYHSGPASALIEVLFGASAPSPASDIPPLTFYNTALDASQKDAVLFALSQKELAIIHGPPGTGKTTTVVEIILQAVKQGSKVLCCAPSNVAVDNLVERLARWKQRIVRLGHPARLLESIQQHSLDAVLARSDGAQVVADIRRDIDQVLGKTKKTQDKREKSHFRDEIKLLRKELKEREEAAMLESLTVARVVLATNAGASSDGPLKLLPDGHFDVVVIDECAQALEASCWVPLLKARKCILAGDHKQLPPTIISHKAALAGLALSLMERLVEERGAGVLRMLTVQYRMHRAIAQWASEALYHGRLTAHASVAGHLLRDLPGVAATEETGIPLLLVDTAGCGLFELEEEDEQSKGNPGEVRLVGLHVQALVDAGVPAGDVAVITPYNLQVDLLRQSLAQRHPELEIKSVDGFQGREKEAVILSFVRSNRKGEVGFLAEDRRINVAVTRARRHVAVVCDSRTVSNHAFLKTLVAYFAEHGEVRTAFEYLDDLVPENYSHEGAQGHSRAGAKARGSAPPARRAPGSRQPAGARPGCKKPGGTPSDSEAPPQPSLSGGCLQGAGSRDGADPLRATIVEFVSSEKTQLAFPASLNSHDRLRIHQIAEEFGLRHDSAGEGRERFITVSKRAPPAPAAPPPPAEAGSKAPLCPEPPSPAHTEAPVGVQSSQNQLDLKALHLERLQRARSRQEQQAREGPQAAGSKPRKFPEKKKKEAKGPTAIDLPAEEDFDALVSAAIKADNTCGLAKCPASVVTLGQLCQHCGRRYCLSHHLPEVHGCGERARAHARQRISREGVLYAGSGAKDRSLDPAKRAQLQRRLDKKLEELTGQRKGRKKEKGQ
;
A
#
# COMPACT_ATOMS: atom_id res chain seq x y z
N MET A 1 -37.71 -23.73 19.41
CA MET A 1 -36.23 -23.88 19.33
C MET A 1 -35.55 -22.59 18.86
N ALA A 2 -35.92 -22.00 17.72
CA ALA A 2 -35.31 -20.76 17.20
C ALA A 2 -35.07 -19.65 18.25
N SER A 3 -36.08 -19.28 19.04
CA SER A 3 -35.98 -18.19 20.03
C SER A 3 -34.83 -18.35 21.04
N ALA A 4 -34.54 -19.56 21.49
CA ALA A 4 -33.46 -19.82 22.46
C ALA A 4 -32.07 -19.75 21.81
N ALA A 5 -31.95 -20.23 20.56
CA ALA A 5 -30.72 -20.09 19.78
C ALA A 5 -30.43 -18.62 19.45
N VAL A 6 -31.46 -17.85 19.06
CA VAL A 6 -31.39 -16.41 18.84
C VAL A 6 -30.95 -15.67 20.11
N GLU A 7 -31.54 -15.98 21.27
CA GLU A 7 -31.20 -15.34 22.54
C GLU A 7 -29.75 -15.62 22.95
N SER A 8 -29.32 -16.88 22.92
CA SER A 8 -27.94 -17.26 23.22
C SER A 8 -26.93 -16.58 22.27
N PHE A 9 -27.24 -16.54 20.98
CA PHE A 9 -26.44 -15.84 19.98
C PHE A 9 -26.36 -14.33 20.24
N VAL A 10 -27.49 -13.67 20.54
CA VAL A 10 -27.53 -12.22 20.80
C VAL A 10 -26.70 -11.86 22.03
N ILE A 11 -26.83 -12.61 23.13
CA ILE A 11 -26.03 -12.38 24.34
C ILE A 11 -24.54 -12.51 24.01
N LYS A 12 -24.13 -13.63 23.38
CA LYS A 12 -22.74 -13.86 22.97
C LYS A 12 -22.20 -12.73 22.09
N GLN A 13 -22.95 -12.31 21.07
CA GLN A 13 -22.51 -11.26 20.14
C GLN A 13 -22.43 -9.88 20.80
N LEU A 14 -23.32 -9.57 21.75
CA LEU A 14 -23.25 -8.31 22.49
C LEU A 14 -21.97 -8.22 23.36
N ASP A 15 -21.60 -9.31 24.02
CA ASP A 15 -20.37 -9.37 24.82
C ASP A 15 -19.11 -9.26 23.93
N LEU A 16 -19.10 -9.95 22.79
CA LEU A 16 -18.02 -9.87 21.81
C LEU A 16 -17.85 -8.47 21.21
N LEU A 17 -18.96 -7.80 20.88
CA LEU A 17 -18.93 -6.41 20.39
C LEU A 17 -18.46 -5.43 21.46
N GLU A 18 -18.75 -5.66 22.74
CA GLU A 18 -18.27 -4.80 23.82
C GLU A 18 -16.77 -5.01 24.11
N LEU A 19 -16.27 -6.25 24.00
CA LEU A 19 -14.83 -6.56 24.03
C LEU A 19 -14.08 -5.88 22.87
N GLU A 20 -14.65 -5.91 21.67
CA GLU A 20 -14.07 -5.25 20.50
C GLU A 20 -14.08 -3.72 20.63
N ARG A 21 -15.23 -3.15 21.03
CA ARG A 21 -15.38 -1.71 21.30
C ARG A 21 -14.38 -1.24 22.35
N SER A 22 -14.19 -2.02 23.42
CA SER A 22 -13.23 -1.70 24.48
C SER A 22 -11.79 -1.74 23.98
N ALA A 23 -11.43 -2.74 23.16
CA ALA A 23 -10.09 -2.81 22.55
C ALA A 23 -9.81 -1.65 21.59
N GLU A 24 -10.75 -1.28 20.71
CA GLU A 24 -10.60 -0.13 19.81
C GLU A 24 -10.44 1.20 20.59
N VAL A 25 -11.17 1.36 21.69
CA VAL A 25 -11.07 2.56 22.55
C VAL A 25 -9.75 2.59 23.31
N GLU A 26 -9.30 1.45 23.86
CA GLU A 26 -8.03 1.34 24.59
C GLU A 26 -6.82 1.57 23.68
N GLU A 27 -6.81 0.98 22.48
CA GLU A 27 -5.77 1.18 21.47
C GLU A 27 -5.64 2.67 21.10
N ARG A 28 -6.76 3.32 20.74
CA ARG A 28 -6.77 4.74 20.38
C ARG A 28 -6.42 5.65 21.56
N ARG A 29 -6.83 5.29 22.79
CA ARG A 29 -6.42 5.99 24.00
C ARG A 29 -4.90 5.92 24.19
N SER A 30 -4.32 4.73 24.04
CA SER A 30 -2.86 4.55 24.16
C SER A 30 -2.10 5.42 23.16
N TRP A 31 -2.61 5.59 21.94
CA TRP A 31 -2.05 6.50 20.95
C TRP A 31 -2.23 7.97 21.36
N GLN A 32 -3.36 8.34 21.96
CA GLN A 32 -3.60 9.72 22.42
C GLN A 32 -2.76 10.11 23.65
N GLU A 33 -2.47 9.16 24.54
CA GLU A 33 -1.75 9.38 25.81
C GLU A 33 -0.23 9.24 25.65
N ASN A 34 0.26 8.25 24.88
CA ASN A 34 1.68 7.93 24.77
C ASN A 34 2.37 8.52 23.53
N VAL A 35 1.62 8.98 22.51
CA VAL A 35 2.20 9.47 21.25
C VAL A 35 1.98 10.97 21.09
N SER A 36 3.06 11.71 20.79
CA SER A 36 2.97 13.17 20.65
C SER A 36 2.03 13.57 19.51
N LEU A 37 1.33 14.70 19.65
CA LEU A 37 0.41 15.21 18.61
C LEU A 37 1.07 15.37 17.22
N LYS A 38 2.38 15.68 17.18
CA LYS A 38 3.14 15.80 15.93
C LYS A 38 3.39 14.43 15.28
N GLU A 39 3.54 13.39 16.08
CA GLU A 39 3.69 12.01 15.62
C GLU A 39 2.34 11.37 15.25
N LEU A 40 1.24 11.75 15.92
CA LEU A 40 -0.11 11.44 15.43
C LEU A 40 -0.42 12.12 14.08
N GLN A 41 0.26 13.24 13.76
CA GLN A 41 0.17 13.90 12.47
C GLN A 41 1.06 13.27 11.39
N SER A 42 2.26 12.76 11.72
CA SER A 42 3.09 11.98 10.76
C SER A 42 2.41 10.65 10.40
N ARG A 43 1.84 9.94 11.40
CA ARG A 43 0.97 8.76 11.24
C ARG A 43 -0.37 9.06 10.57
N GLY A 44 -0.68 10.34 10.34
CA GLY A 44 -1.84 10.75 9.56
C GLY A 44 -3.21 10.65 10.23
N VAL A 45 -3.27 10.38 11.55
CA VAL A 45 -4.52 10.23 12.32
C VAL A 45 -4.96 11.53 13.03
N CYS A 46 -4.12 12.57 12.99
CA CYS A 46 -4.40 13.90 13.51
C CYS A 46 -4.04 15.01 12.50
N LEU A 47 -4.87 16.06 12.43
CA LEU A 47 -4.61 17.27 11.66
C LEU A 47 -4.54 18.47 12.61
N LEU A 48 -3.36 19.08 12.70
CA LEU A 48 -3.06 20.22 13.58
C LEU A 48 -3.12 21.56 12.82
N LYS A 49 -3.35 22.65 13.56
CA LYS A 49 -3.22 24.05 13.10
C LYS A 49 -4.12 24.40 11.92
N LEU A 50 -5.38 23.99 12.02
CA LEU A 50 -6.42 24.24 11.04
C LEU A 50 -7.19 25.54 11.33
N GLN A 51 -7.62 26.22 10.28
CA GLN A 51 -8.36 27.48 10.31
C GLN A 51 -9.71 27.30 9.61
N VAL A 52 -10.78 27.94 10.08
CA VAL A 52 -12.10 27.84 9.44
C VAL A 52 -12.16 28.66 8.16
N SER A 53 -12.32 27.97 7.03
CA SER A 53 -12.52 28.56 5.71
C SER A 53 -13.98 28.98 5.48
N SER A 54 -14.96 28.07 5.73
CA SER A 54 -16.39 28.39 5.59
C SER A 54 -17.31 27.57 6.51
N GLN A 55 -18.51 28.08 6.79
CA GLN A 55 -19.59 27.43 7.54
C GLN A 55 -20.89 27.53 6.73
N ARG A 56 -21.67 26.44 6.61
CA ARG A 56 -22.97 26.38 5.90
C ARG A 56 -23.91 25.34 6.51
N THR A 57 -25.22 25.48 6.30
CA THR A 57 -26.18 24.43 6.70
C THR A 57 -26.19 23.28 5.69
N GLY A 58 -26.08 22.04 6.18
CA GLY A 58 -26.17 20.79 5.40
C GLY A 58 -27.51 20.07 5.60
N LEU A 59 -27.58 18.85 5.06
CA LEU A 59 -28.74 17.95 5.22
C LEU A 59 -29.03 17.64 6.70
N TYR A 60 -30.30 17.39 7.01
CA TYR A 60 -30.79 17.19 8.38
C TYR A 60 -30.49 18.39 9.32
N GLY A 61 -30.25 19.58 8.76
CA GLY A 61 -29.94 20.81 9.51
C GLY A 61 -28.56 20.82 10.19
N ARG A 62 -27.67 19.86 9.88
CA ARG A 62 -26.31 19.78 10.46
C ARG A 62 -25.41 20.90 9.97
N LEU A 63 -24.49 21.36 10.82
CA LEU A 63 -23.53 22.42 10.47
C LEU A 63 -22.34 21.84 9.72
N LEU A 64 -22.14 22.24 8.46
CA LEU A 64 -20.97 21.92 7.64
C LEU A 64 -19.90 22.99 7.84
N VAL A 65 -18.74 22.58 8.35
CA VAL A 65 -17.58 23.45 8.59
C VAL A 65 -16.42 22.97 7.73
N THR A 66 -15.87 23.86 6.89
CA THR A 66 -14.67 23.59 6.09
C THR A 66 -13.47 24.25 6.73
N PHE A 67 -12.40 23.48 6.91
CA PHE A 67 -11.13 23.89 7.47
C PHE A 67 -10.03 23.85 6.41
N GLU A 68 -9.06 24.78 6.53
CA GLU A 68 -7.85 24.89 5.71
C GLU A 68 -6.60 24.96 6.61
N PRO A 69 -5.40 24.55 6.15
CA PRO A 69 -4.17 24.75 6.92
C PRO A 69 -3.91 26.25 7.14
N ARG A 70 -3.57 26.65 8.38
CA ARG A 70 -3.24 28.05 8.71
C ARG A 70 -2.08 28.54 7.83
N ARG A 71 -2.26 29.70 7.19
CA ARG A 71 -1.31 30.28 6.20
C ARG A 71 0.10 30.46 6.76
N CYS A 72 0.99 29.50 6.50
CA CYS A 72 2.42 29.60 6.79
C CYS A 72 3.22 28.86 5.71
N ALA A 73 4.04 29.59 4.96
CA ALA A 73 4.82 29.14 3.79
C ALA A 73 4.01 28.65 2.57
N SER A 74 4.71 28.52 1.44
CA SER A 74 4.16 28.38 0.08
C SER A 74 3.32 27.12 -0.14
N ALA A 75 2.16 27.28 -0.78
CA ALA A 75 1.21 26.21 -1.14
C ALA A 75 0.75 25.36 0.06
N ALA A 76 -0.12 25.95 0.91
CA ALA A 76 -0.76 25.27 2.03
C ALA A 76 -1.57 24.03 1.57
N VAL A 77 -0.95 22.87 1.72
CA VAL A 77 -1.47 21.52 1.47
C VAL A 77 -1.58 20.82 2.83
N LEU A 78 -2.63 20.02 3.02
CA LEU A 78 -2.80 19.20 4.21
C LEU A 78 -1.70 18.11 4.22
N PRO A 79 -1.10 17.81 5.39
CA PRO A 79 -0.11 16.73 5.48
C PRO A 79 -0.72 15.38 5.09
N SER A 80 0.14 14.45 4.66
CA SER A 80 -0.25 13.06 4.36
C SER A 80 -1.03 12.47 5.53
N ASN A 81 -2.22 11.94 5.26
CA ASN A 81 -3.14 11.55 6.33
C ASN A 81 -4.04 10.38 5.92
N SER A 82 -4.57 9.67 6.92
CA SER A 82 -5.45 8.49 6.78
C SER A 82 -6.93 8.83 7.02
N PHE A 83 -7.29 10.11 6.96
CA PHE A 83 -8.70 10.53 7.04
C PHE A 83 -9.40 10.22 5.73
N THR A 84 -10.55 9.58 5.85
CA THR A 84 -11.47 9.26 4.76
C THR A 84 -12.82 9.88 5.07
N SER A 85 -13.56 10.25 4.03
CA SER A 85 -14.91 10.77 4.18
C SER A 85 -15.75 9.88 5.11
N GLY A 86 -16.47 10.54 6.00
CA GLY A 86 -17.31 9.97 7.04
C GLY A 86 -16.59 9.39 8.26
N ASP A 87 -15.25 9.46 8.36
CA ASP A 87 -14.58 9.20 9.64
C ASP A 87 -15.21 10.07 10.74
N ILE A 88 -15.40 9.51 11.93
CA ILE A 88 -15.80 10.30 13.10
C ILE A 88 -14.57 11.05 13.59
N VAL A 89 -14.74 12.36 13.79
CA VAL A 89 -13.66 13.26 14.14
C VAL A 89 -14.05 14.13 15.34
N GLY A 90 -13.11 14.30 16.26
CA GLY A 90 -13.21 15.25 17.36
C GLY A 90 -12.59 16.58 16.93
N LEU A 91 -13.34 17.67 17.12
CA LEU A 91 -12.86 19.03 16.95
C LEU A 91 -12.45 19.56 18.33
N TYR A 92 -11.23 20.11 18.44
CA TYR A 92 -10.72 20.66 19.69
C TYR A 92 -10.11 22.06 19.47
N ASP A 93 -10.12 22.87 20.54
CA ASP A 93 -9.47 24.19 20.64
C ASP A 93 -8.61 24.24 21.91
N GLU A 94 -7.36 24.68 21.74
CA GLU A 94 -6.18 24.63 22.63
C GLU A 94 -5.92 23.30 23.37
N ASP A 95 -6.88 22.74 24.11
CA ASP A 95 -6.88 21.33 24.51
C ASP A 95 -8.28 20.69 24.71
N SER A 96 -9.36 21.48 24.78
CA SER A 96 -10.71 21.00 25.07
C SER A 96 -11.44 20.49 23.82
N GLN A 97 -12.19 19.39 23.96
CA GLN A 97 -13.06 18.89 22.89
C GLN A 97 -14.29 19.79 22.74
N LEU A 98 -14.38 20.50 21.63
CA LEU A 98 -15.51 21.40 21.33
C LEU A 98 -16.72 20.64 20.79
N ALA A 99 -16.49 19.68 19.92
CA ALA A 99 -17.56 18.98 19.19
C ALA A 99 -17.08 17.63 18.66
N THR A 100 -18.04 16.76 18.37
CA THR A 100 -17.86 15.62 17.48
C THR A 100 -18.49 15.90 16.12
N GLY A 101 -17.96 15.27 15.08
CA GLY A 101 -18.50 15.38 13.74
C GLY A 101 -18.12 14.21 12.86
N VAL A 102 -18.68 14.22 11.67
CA VAL A 102 -18.47 13.24 10.62
C VAL A 102 -17.79 13.95 9.47
N LEU A 103 -16.66 13.42 8.98
CA LEU A 103 -15.95 14.01 7.84
C LEU A 103 -16.87 14.03 6.61
N THR A 104 -17.05 15.18 5.96
CA THR A 104 -17.95 15.29 4.80
C THR A 104 -17.25 15.66 3.50
N ARG A 105 -15.96 15.98 3.55
CA ARG A 105 -15.08 16.03 2.37
C ARG A 105 -13.63 16.06 2.84
N ILE A 106 -12.73 15.42 2.12
CA ILE A 106 -11.30 15.70 2.24
C ILE A 106 -10.70 15.89 0.85
N THR A 107 -9.76 16.81 0.76
CA THR A 107 -8.98 17.14 -0.44
C THR A 107 -7.54 17.41 0.00
N GLN A 108 -6.62 17.61 -0.94
CA GLN A 108 -5.24 17.99 -0.59
C GLN A 108 -5.11 19.35 0.13
N LYS A 109 -6.15 20.19 0.21
CA LYS A 109 -6.06 21.55 0.80
C LYS A 109 -7.13 21.89 1.82
N LEU A 110 -8.27 21.20 1.77
CA LEU A 110 -9.47 21.49 2.54
C LEU A 110 -10.04 20.21 3.13
N VAL A 111 -10.52 20.29 4.37
CA VAL A 111 -11.25 19.22 5.05
C VAL A 111 -12.58 19.78 5.58
N THR A 112 -13.69 19.16 5.20
CA THR A 112 -15.04 19.55 5.62
C THR A 112 -15.59 18.53 6.62
N VAL A 113 -16.26 19.01 7.66
CA VAL A 113 -16.84 18.20 8.75
C VAL A 113 -18.31 18.61 8.93
N ALA A 114 -19.22 17.66 9.03
CA ALA A 114 -20.56 17.86 9.58
C ALA A 114 -20.49 17.69 11.10
N LEU A 115 -20.65 18.76 11.86
CA LEU A 115 -20.68 18.71 13.32
C LEU A 115 -22.08 18.31 13.79
N ASP A 116 -22.15 17.39 14.77
CA ASP A 116 -23.42 17.06 15.42
C ASP A 116 -23.73 18.13 16.48
N THR A 117 -24.75 18.93 16.24
CA THR A 117 -25.22 19.96 17.17
C THR A 117 -26.21 19.36 18.18
N SER A 118 -25.78 18.31 18.89
CA SER A 118 -26.61 17.58 19.88
C SER A 118 -26.76 18.29 21.22
N HIS A 119 -26.13 19.46 21.38
CA HIS A 119 -26.26 20.34 22.53
C HIS A 119 -26.64 21.74 22.07
N ASP A 120 -27.53 22.42 22.81
CA ASP A 120 -28.08 23.75 22.51
C ASP A 120 -27.05 24.91 22.48
N PHE A 121 -25.75 24.59 22.61
CA PHE A 121 -24.67 25.53 22.44
C PHE A 121 -24.35 25.73 20.96
N GLN A 122 -24.69 26.91 20.46
CA GLN A 122 -24.36 27.37 19.12
C GLN A 122 -22.83 27.51 19.00
N LEU A 123 -22.16 26.49 18.44
CA LEU A 123 -20.71 26.43 18.23
C LEU A 123 -20.21 27.61 17.38
N SER A 124 -19.81 28.69 18.05
CA SER A 124 -19.20 29.85 17.41
C SER A 124 -17.73 29.57 17.13
N LEU A 125 -17.47 28.94 15.98
CA LEU A 125 -16.11 28.75 15.51
C LEU A 125 -15.60 30.04 14.85
N ASP A 126 -14.59 30.63 15.46
CA ASP A 126 -13.93 31.86 15.00
C ASP A 126 -13.01 31.56 13.82
N ARG A 127 -12.91 32.51 12.88
CA ARG A 127 -12.01 32.37 11.72
C ARG A 127 -10.53 32.53 12.06
N GLU A 128 -10.19 33.06 13.22
CA GLU A 128 -8.79 33.39 13.58
C GLU A 128 -8.13 32.37 14.52
N ARG A 129 -8.94 31.48 15.13
CA ARG A 129 -8.47 30.41 16.02
C ARG A 129 -7.85 29.25 15.26
N SER A 130 -7.07 28.45 15.99
CA SER A 130 -6.30 27.32 15.48
C SER A 130 -6.86 26.01 16.03
N TYR A 131 -7.67 25.33 15.22
CA TYR A 131 -8.30 24.07 15.57
C TYR A 131 -7.40 22.86 15.32
N ARG A 132 -7.67 21.77 16.03
CA ARG A 132 -7.16 20.42 15.72
C ARG A 132 -8.32 19.46 15.45
N LEU A 133 -8.08 18.52 14.53
CA LEU A 133 -9.00 17.44 14.16
C LEU A 133 -8.33 16.10 14.46
N LEU A 134 -8.95 15.29 15.31
CA LEU A 134 -8.47 13.96 15.71
C LEU A 134 -9.48 12.88 15.28
N LYS A 135 -9.01 11.76 14.74
CA LYS A 135 -9.87 10.64 14.31
C LYS A 135 -10.33 9.80 15.51
N LEU A 136 -11.63 9.81 15.79
CA LEU A 136 -12.25 9.12 16.94
C LEU A 136 -12.78 7.73 16.57
N ALA A 137 -13.03 6.90 17.59
CA ALA A 137 -13.68 5.60 17.46
C ALA A 137 -15.10 5.76 16.90
N ASN A 138 -15.53 4.84 16.02
CA ASN A 138 -16.83 4.94 15.35
C ASN A 138 -17.95 4.29 16.19
N ASP A 139 -18.23 4.93 17.32
CA ASP A 139 -19.22 4.50 18.32
C ASP A 139 -20.66 4.39 17.75
N VAL A 140 -20.95 5.09 16.64
CA VAL A 140 -22.22 4.98 15.89
C VAL A 140 -22.40 3.60 15.27
N THR A 141 -21.32 2.93 14.84
CA THR A 141 -21.39 1.59 14.26
C THR A 141 -21.79 0.58 15.32
N TYR A 142 -21.09 0.54 16.46
CA TYR A 142 -21.43 -0.34 17.59
C TYR A 142 -22.87 -0.13 18.08
N LYS A 143 -23.32 1.12 18.21
CA LYS A 143 -24.72 1.43 18.59
C LYS A 143 -25.74 0.83 17.61
N ARG A 144 -25.47 0.88 16.30
CA ARG A 144 -26.34 0.27 15.27
C ARG A 144 -26.31 -1.26 15.30
N LEU A 145 -25.14 -1.88 15.50
CA LEU A 145 -25.00 -3.34 15.64
C LEU A 145 -25.75 -3.85 16.87
N LYS A 146 -25.50 -3.23 18.04
CA LYS A 146 -26.20 -3.52 19.30
C LYS A 146 -27.71 -3.40 19.15
N LYS A 147 -28.19 -2.33 18.49
CA LYS A 147 -29.62 -2.13 18.22
C LYS A 147 -30.19 -3.23 17.33
N ALA A 148 -29.52 -3.62 16.25
CA ALA A 148 -29.98 -4.69 15.37
C ALA A 148 -30.05 -6.05 16.08
N LEU A 149 -29.07 -6.38 16.93
CA LEU A 149 -29.11 -7.58 17.77
C LEU A 149 -30.28 -7.53 18.78
N THR A 150 -30.54 -6.39 19.43
CA THR A 150 -31.72 -6.22 20.30
C THR A 150 -33.04 -6.31 19.52
N THR A 151 -33.09 -5.85 18.26
CA THR A 151 -34.26 -6.03 17.40
C THR A 151 -34.45 -7.50 17.01
N LEU A 152 -33.38 -8.22 16.67
CA LEU A 152 -33.38 -9.66 16.38
C LEU A 152 -33.92 -10.47 17.57
N GLN A 153 -33.42 -10.21 18.79
CA GLN A 153 -33.90 -10.87 20.02
C GLN A 153 -35.40 -10.67 20.26
N LYS A 154 -35.94 -9.50 19.87
CA LYS A 154 -37.35 -9.13 20.03
C LYS A 154 -38.20 -9.45 18.80
N TYR A 155 -37.66 -10.17 17.82
CA TYR A 155 -38.33 -10.46 16.56
C TYR A 155 -39.23 -11.70 16.69
N HIS A 156 -40.50 -11.47 17.03
CA HIS A 156 -41.47 -12.55 17.27
C HIS A 156 -42.23 -12.96 16.00
N SER A 157 -42.60 -12.00 15.15
CA SER A 157 -43.31 -12.25 13.90
C SER A 157 -43.04 -11.16 12.87
N GLY A 158 -43.04 -11.53 11.58
CA GLY A 158 -42.96 -10.61 10.45
C GLY A 158 -42.30 -11.26 9.21
N PRO A 159 -42.00 -10.48 8.16
CA PRO A 159 -41.49 -11.00 6.89
C PRO A 159 -40.23 -11.87 7.01
N ALA A 160 -39.30 -11.53 7.91
CA ALA A 160 -38.05 -12.26 8.13
C ALA A 160 -38.16 -13.52 9.01
N SER A 161 -39.34 -13.89 9.55
CA SER A 161 -39.46 -15.01 10.51
C SER A 161 -38.95 -16.34 9.95
N ALA A 162 -39.40 -16.75 8.76
CA ALA A 162 -38.94 -17.99 8.12
C ALA A 162 -37.42 -17.96 7.81
N LEU A 163 -36.90 -16.80 7.40
CA LEU A 163 -35.48 -16.60 7.18
C LEU A 163 -34.66 -16.78 8.47
N ILE A 164 -35.11 -16.21 9.59
CA ILE A 164 -34.45 -16.37 10.91
C ILE A 164 -34.40 -17.86 11.30
N GLU A 165 -35.49 -18.60 11.14
CA GLU A 165 -35.51 -20.04 11.45
C GLU A 165 -34.52 -20.85 10.61
N VAL A 166 -34.39 -20.54 9.32
CA VAL A 166 -33.42 -21.19 8.41
C VAL A 166 -31.98 -20.80 8.77
N LEU A 167 -31.72 -19.55 9.17
CA LEU A 167 -30.39 -19.04 9.53
C LEU A 167 -29.88 -19.51 10.91
N PHE A 168 -30.78 -19.94 11.80
CA PHE A 168 -30.47 -20.43 13.16
C PHE A 168 -30.64 -21.95 13.34
N GLY A 169 -30.65 -22.72 12.25
CA GLY A 169 -30.71 -24.19 12.33
C GLY A 169 -32.10 -24.78 12.61
N ALA A 170 -33.08 -23.96 13.02
CA ALA A 170 -34.38 -24.43 13.53
C ALA A 170 -35.31 -25.01 12.46
N SER A 171 -35.22 -24.50 11.23
CA SER A 171 -35.94 -24.99 10.05
C SER A 171 -34.95 -25.30 8.93
N ALA A 172 -35.29 -26.23 8.04
CA ALA A 172 -34.53 -26.47 6.80
C ALA A 172 -34.94 -25.42 5.73
N PRO A 173 -34.06 -25.08 4.76
CA PRO A 173 -34.45 -24.26 3.61
C PRO A 173 -35.64 -24.90 2.87
N SER A 174 -36.62 -24.09 2.48
CA SER A 174 -37.79 -24.61 1.76
C SER A 174 -37.39 -25.17 0.38
N PRO A 175 -38.16 -26.11 -0.19
CA PRO A 175 -37.97 -26.55 -1.57
C PRO A 175 -37.96 -25.37 -2.54
N ALA A 176 -36.98 -25.39 -3.44
CA ALA A 176 -36.82 -24.42 -4.50
C ALA A 176 -38.10 -24.29 -5.34
N SER A 177 -38.40 -23.06 -5.75
CA SER A 177 -39.54 -22.78 -6.64
C SER A 177 -39.15 -23.05 -8.09
N ASP A 178 -40.05 -23.63 -8.87
CA ASP A 178 -39.89 -23.70 -10.33
C ASP A 178 -39.86 -22.28 -10.92
N ILE A 179 -38.83 -21.98 -11.71
CA ILE A 179 -38.66 -20.69 -12.38
C ILE A 179 -38.98 -20.86 -13.87
N PRO A 180 -39.76 -19.97 -14.49
CA PRO A 180 -39.86 -19.93 -15.94
C PRO A 180 -38.49 -19.67 -16.59
N PRO A 181 -38.26 -20.10 -17.85
CA PRO A 181 -36.98 -19.93 -18.53
C PRO A 181 -36.56 -18.45 -18.59
N LEU A 182 -35.37 -18.15 -18.04
CA LEU A 182 -34.89 -16.78 -17.90
C LEU A 182 -34.16 -16.30 -19.15
N THR A 183 -34.56 -15.13 -19.66
CA THR A 183 -33.74 -14.34 -20.58
C THR A 183 -32.75 -13.49 -19.77
N PHE A 184 -31.48 -13.89 -19.77
CA PHE A 184 -30.39 -13.15 -19.11
C PHE A 184 -30.17 -11.77 -19.76
N TYR A 185 -29.85 -10.75 -18.95
CA TYR A 185 -29.48 -9.43 -19.44
C TYR A 185 -28.04 -9.45 -19.99
N ASN A 186 -27.11 -10.06 -19.25
CA ASN A 186 -25.76 -10.31 -19.74
C ASN A 186 -25.69 -11.65 -20.49
N THR A 187 -25.54 -11.59 -21.82
CA THR A 187 -25.40 -12.78 -22.67
C THR A 187 -24.06 -13.51 -22.47
N ALA A 188 -23.03 -12.81 -21.99
CA ALA A 188 -21.66 -13.30 -21.84
C ALA A 188 -21.38 -14.05 -20.51
N LEU A 189 -22.42 -14.41 -19.74
CA LEU A 189 -22.27 -15.22 -18.53
C LEU A 189 -21.90 -16.66 -18.87
N ASP A 190 -20.97 -17.26 -18.13
CA ASP A 190 -20.65 -18.69 -18.25
C ASP A 190 -21.70 -19.60 -17.57
N ALA A 191 -21.52 -20.91 -17.73
CA ALA A 191 -22.44 -21.91 -17.18
C ALA A 191 -22.53 -21.87 -15.64
N SER A 192 -21.42 -21.63 -14.93
CA SER A 192 -21.41 -21.56 -13.45
C SER A 192 -22.13 -20.31 -12.95
N GLN A 193 -21.99 -19.19 -13.66
CA GLN A 193 -22.70 -17.96 -13.37
C GLN A 193 -24.21 -18.08 -13.67
N LYS A 194 -24.58 -18.75 -14.77
CA LYS A 194 -25.98 -19.00 -15.14
C LYS A 194 -26.68 -19.93 -14.14
N ASP A 195 -26.03 -21.02 -13.71
CA ASP A 195 -26.56 -21.89 -12.64
C ASP A 195 -26.72 -21.13 -11.32
N ALA A 196 -25.71 -20.34 -10.93
CA ALA A 196 -25.79 -19.50 -9.73
C ALA A 196 -26.95 -18.49 -9.76
N VAL A 197 -27.24 -17.87 -10.92
CA VAL A 197 -28.41 -16.97 -11.09
C VAL A 197 -29.72 -17.73 -10.95
N LEU A 198 -29.88 -18.86 -11.64
CA LEU A 198 -31.08 -19.70 -11.57
C LEU A 198 -31.32 -20.18 -10.14
N PHE A 199 -30.30 -20.77 -9.51
CA PHE A 199 -30.34 -21.21 -8.12
C PHE A 199 -30.71 -20.07 -7.16
N ALA A 200 -30.08 -18.90 -7.26
CA ALA A 200 -30.35 -17.79 -6.36
C ALA A 200 -31.80 -17.27 -6.48
N LEU A 201 -32.41 -17.36 -7.67
CA LEU A 201 -33.80 -16.98 -7.89
C LEU A 201 -34.77 -18.06 -7.39
N SER A 202 -34.43 -19.35 -7.50
CA SER A 202 -35.32 -20.46 -7.11
C SER A 202 -35.49 -20.61 -5.60
N GLN A 203 -34.45 -20.30 -4.81
CA GLN A 203 -34.53 -20.38 -3.34
C GLN A 203 -35.57 -19.42 -2.76
N LYS A 204 -36.26 -19.84 -1.69
CA LYS A 204 -37.29 -19.01 -1.04
C LYS A 204 -36.71 -18.14 0.07
N GLU A 205 -35.93 -18.70 0.98
CA GLU A 205 -35.35 -17.98 2.12
C GLU A 205 -33.89 -17.59 1.89
N LEU A 206 -33.01 -18.55 1.57
CA LEU A 206 -31.55 -18.37 1.58
C LEU A 206 -30.91 -18.90 0.30
N ALA A 207 -30.07 -18.09 -0.34
CA ALA A 207 -29.09 -18.54 -1.34
C ALA A 207 -27.69 -17.99 -1.02
N ILE A 208 -26.65 -18.80 -1.21
CA ILE A 208 -25.25 -18.39 -1.02
C ILE A 208 -24.48 -18.58 -2.33
N ILE A 209 -23.90 -17.49 -2.84
CA ILE A 209 -23.02 -17.48 -4.02
C ILE A 209 -21.57 -17.33 -3.55
N HIS A 210 -20.82 -18.43 -3.62
CA HIS A 210 -19.37 -18.43 -3.43
C HIS A 210 -18.70 -17.96 -4.72
N GLY A 211 -18.08 -16.79 -4.68
CA GLY A 211 -17.39 -16.18 -5.82
C GLY A 211 -15.89 -16.01 -5.56
N PRO A 212 -15.07 -17.05 -5.85
CA PRO A 212 -13.61 -17.01 -5.77
C PRO A 212 -12.96 -15.90 -6.62
N PRO A 213 -11.65 -15.61 -6.43
CA PRO A 213 -10.96 -14.52 -7.13
C PRO A 213 -11.09 -14.59 -8.65
N GLY A 214 -11.45 -13.46 -9.27
CA GLY A 214 -11.59 -13.34 -10.72
C GLY A 214 -12.84 -14.00 -11.34
N THR A 215 -13.70 -14.67 -10.56
CA THR A 215 -14.86 -15.44 -11.10
C THR A 215 -16.07 -14.61 -11.53
N GLY A 216 -15.99 -13.29 -11.45
CA GLY A 216 -17.11 -12.42 -11.81
C GLY A 216 -18.25 -12.37 -10.78
N LYS A 217 -18.01 -12.71 -9.51
CA LYS A 217 -18.99 -12.65 -8.39
C LYS A 217 -19.98 -11.48 -8.49
N THR A 218 -19.50 -10.24 -8.45
CA THR A 218 -20.34 -9.04 -8.51
C THR A 218 -21.06 -8.87 -9.86
N THR A 219 -20.59 -9.49 -10.95
CA THR A 219 -21.31 -9.57 -12.24
C THR A 219 -22.52 -10.49 -12.12
N THR A 220 -22.34 -11.66 -11.50
CA THR A 220 -23.42 -12.62 -11.20
C THR A 220 -24.46 -12.01 -10.25
N VAL A 221 -24.01 -11.32 -9.19
CA VAL A 221 -24.89 -10.61 -8.24
C VAL A 221 -25.71 -9.53 -8.95
N VAL A 222 -25.12 -8.77 -9.88
CA VAL A 222 -25.86 -7.78 -10.68
C VAL A 222 -26.93 -8.43 -11.54
N GLU A 223 -26.64 -9.55 -12.22
CA GLU A 223 -27.66 -10.28 -12.98
C GLU A 223 -28.81 -10.77 -12.09
N ILE A 224 -28.51 -11.35 -10.91
CA ILE A 224 -29.51 -11.76 -9.91
C ILE A 224 -30.43 -10.59 -9.54
N ILE A 225 -29.87 -9.42 -9.27
CA ILE A 225 -30.64 -8.20 -8.94
C ILE A 225 -31.52 -7.77 -10.12
N LEU A 226 -30.99 -7.77 -11.35
CA LEU A 226 -31.75 -7.40 -12.55
C LEU A 226 -32.94 -8.34 -12.80
N GLN A 227 -32.76 -9.65 -12.61
CA GLN A 227 -33.83 -10.63 -12.75
C GLN A 227 -34.88 -10.51 -11.63
N ALA A 228 -34.47 -10.29 -10.37
CA ALA A 228 -35.41 -10.05 -9.27
C ALA A 228 -36.24 -8.77 -9.52
N VAL A 229 -35.62 -7.69 -9.99
CA VAL A 229 -36.34 -6.45 -10.36
C VAL A 229 -37.27 -6.67 -11.56
N LYS A 230 -36.89 -7.50 -12.53
CA LYS A 230 -37.73 -7.91 -13.68
C LYS A 230 -38.97 -8.69 -13.22
N GLN A 231 -38.83 -9.52 -12.18
CA GLN A 231 -39.95 -10.22 -11.51
C GLN A 231 -40.79 -9.28 -10.61
N GLY A 232 -40.49 -7.97 -10.59
CA GLY A 232 -41.23 -6.95 -9.86
C GLY A 232 -40.72 -6.66 -8.45
N SER A 233 -39.78 -7.47 -7.93
CA SER A 233 -39.29 -7.37 -6.55
C SER A 233 -38.59 -6.05 -6.23
N LYS A 234 -38.71 -5.65 -4.96
CA LYS A 234 -37.96 -4.55 -4.33
C LYS A 234 -36.73 -5.13 -3.65
N VAL A 235 -35.54 -4.63 -4.02
CA VAL A 235 -34.26 -5.21 -3.58
C VAL A 235 -33.48 -4.23 -2.70
N LEU A 236 -33.02 -4.69 -1.54
CA LEU A 236 -32.06 -3.98 -0.69
C LEU A 236 -30.68 -4.62 -0.86
N CYS A 237 -29.76 -3.91 -1.53
CA CYS A 237 -28.39 -4.37 -1.73
C CYS A 237 -27.47 -3.75 -0.67
N CYS A 238 -26.67 -4.60 -0.03
CA CYS A 238 -25.74 -4.22 1.01
C CYS A 238 -24.36 -4.85 0.82
N ALA A 239 -23.36 -4.25 1.47
CA ALA A 239 -22.01 -4.80 1.62
C ALA A 239 -21.35 -4.17 2.87
N PRO A 240 -20.31 -4.77 3.45
CA PRO A 240 -19.62 -4.21 4.62
C PRO A 240 -18.87 -2.90 4.29
N SER A 241 -18.27 -2.77 3.10
CA SER A 241 -17.45 -1.61 2.71
C SER A 241 -18.13 -0.70 1.69
N ASN A 242 -17.80 0.61 1.69
CA ASN A 242 -18.36 1.53 0.70
C ASN A 242 -17.95 1.16 -0.73
N VAL A 243 -16.70 0.73 -0.93
CA VAL A 243 -16.17 0.34 -2.26
C VAL A 243 -16.96 -0.82 -2.85
N ALA A 244 -17.33 -1.82 -2.06
CA ALA A 244 -18.15 -2.95 -2.53
C ALA A 244 -19.57 -2.50 -2.95
N VAL A 245 -20.23 -1.65 -2.15
CA VAL A 245 -21.54 -1.08 -2.52
C VAL A 245 -21.44 -0.25 -3.79
N ASP A 246 -20.39 0.57 -3.90
CA ASP A 246 -20.19 1.47 -5.02
C ASP A 246 -19.92 0.70 -6.32
N ASN A 247 -19.14 -0.38 -6.28
CA ASN A 247 -18.96 -1.30 -7.41
C ASN A 247 -20.30 -1.90 -7.90
N LEU A 248 -21.26 -2.18 -6.99
CA LEU A 248 -22.61 -2.60 -7.37
C LEU A 248 -23.40 -1.45 -8.03
N VAL A 249 -23.34 -0.22 -7.47
CA VAL A 249 -24.04 0.94 -8.05
C VAL A 249 -23.55 1.22 -9.47
N GLU A 250 -22.24 1.23 -9.70
CA GLU A 250 -21.67 1.51 -11.02
C GLU A 250 -22.14 0.50 -12.07
N ARG A 251 -22.17 -0.79 -11.71
CA ARG A 251 -22.61 -1.86 -12.62
C ARG A 251 -24.11 -1.83 -12.87
N LEU A 252 -24.94 -1.54 -11.87
CA LEU A 252 -26.40 -1.40 -12.03
C LEU A 252 -26.79 -0.14 -12.82
N ALA A 253 -26.05 0.96 -12.67
CA ALA A 253 -26.29 2.21 -13.39
C ALA A 253 -26.22 2.03 -14.91
N ARG A 254 -25.30 1.19 -15.40
CA ARG A 254 -25.14 0.85 -16.83
C ARG A 254 -26.42 0.26 -17.45
N TRP A 255 -27.26 -0.40 -16.65
CA TRP A 255 -28.52 -1.01 -17.09
C TRP A 255 -29.76 -0.10 -16.89
N LYS A 256 -29.55 1.21 -16.66
CA LYS A 256 -30.61 2.23 -16.51
C LYS A 256 -31.66 1.92 -15.44
N GLN A 257 -31.28 1.18 -14.40
CA GLN A 257 -32.18 0.82 -13.31
C GLN A 257 -32.48 2.01 -12.39
N ARG A 258 -33.69 2.02 -11.79
CA ARG A 258 -34.06 3.02 -10.77
C ARG A 258 -33.41 2.66 -9.43
N ILE A 259 -32.19 3.16 -9.23
CA ILE A 259 -31.34 2.86 -8.07
C ILE A 259 -31.11 4.08 -7.19
N VAL A 260 -31.05 3.89 -5.87
CA VAL A 260 -30.73 4.93 -4.88
C VAL A 260 -29.64 4.43 -3.94
N ARG A 261 -28.52 5.17 -3.84
CA ARG A 261 -27.39 4.90 -2.95
C ARG A 261 -27.53 5.69 -1.65
N LEU A 262 -27.79 4.99 -0.55
CA LEU A 262 -27.78 5.49 0.81
C LEU A 262 -26.36 5.58 1.35
N GLY A 263 -25.85 6.80 1.51
CA GLY A 263 -24.53 7.07 2.06
C GLY A 263 -24.15 8.52 1.86
N HIS A 264 -23.20 9.01 2.66
CA HIS A 264 -22.73 10.39 2.52
C HIS A 264 -21.99 10.56 1.17
N PRO A 265 -22.35 11.53 0.30
CA PRO A 265 -21.85 11.62 -1.08
C PRO A 265 -20.33 11.63 -1.22
N ALA A 266 -19.63 12.23 -0.27
CA ALA A 266 -18.17 12.28 -0.28
C ALA A 266 -17.47 10.94 0.01
N ARG A 267 -18.20 9.91 0.47
CA ARG A 267 -17.70 8.53 0.52
C ARG A 267 -17.82 7.79 -0.83
N LEU A 268 -18.50 8.41 -1.79
CA LEU A 268 -18.84 7.80 -3.08
C LEU A 268 -17.91 8.29 -4.17
N LEU A 269 -17.59 7.40 -5.11
CA LEU A 269 -16.92 7.77 -6.36
C LEU A 269 -17.75 8.80 -7.13
N GLU A 270 -17.09 9.71 -7.85
CA GLU A 270 -17.72 10.85 -8.53
C GLU A 270 -18.76 10.41 -9.58
N SER A 271 -18.48 9.34 -10.32
CA SER A 271 -19.43 8.69 -11.24
C SER A 271 -20.73 8.21 -10.57
N ILE A 272 -20.66 7.90 -9.27
CA ILE A 272 -21.76 7.33 -8.47
C ILE A 272 -22.52 8.41 -7.68
N GLN A 273 -21.94 9.60 -7.49
CA GLN A 273 -22.60 10.68 -6.73
C GLN A 273 -23.97 11.04 -7.30
N GLN A 274 -24.18 10.91 -8.61
CA GLN A 274 -25.49 11.08 -9.26
C GLN A 274 -26.57 10.09 -8.78
N HIS A 275 -26.21 8.95 -8.21
CA HIS A 275 -27.15 7.97 -7.65
C HIS A 275 -27.29 8.08 -6.14
N SER A 276 -26.55 8.97 -5.48
CA SER A 276 -26.70 9.23 -4.05
C SER A 276 -28.09 9.79 -3.72
N LEU A 277 -28.63 9.44 -2.55
CA LEU A 277 -29.89 10.01 -2.07
C LEU A 277 -29.89 11.54 -2.15
N ASP A 278 -28.81 12.17 -1.71
CA ASP A 278 -28.65 13.63 -1.70
C ASP A 278 -28.72 14.25 -3.10
N ALA A 279 -28.13 13.60 -4.12
CA ALA A 279 -28.21 14.05 -5.51
C ALA A 279 -29.55 13.72 -6.19
N VAL A 280 -30.27 12.70 -5.72
CA VAL A 280 -31.66 12.43 -6.14
C VAL A 280 -32.58 13.52 -5.57
N LEU A 281 -32.47 13.83 -4.27
CA LEU A 281 -33.19 14.91 -3.61
C LEU A 281 -32.89 16.29 -4.20
N ALA A 282 -31.64 16.55 -4.62
CA ALA A 282 -31.26 17.82 -5.25
C ALA A 282 -31.81 18.00 -6.68
N ARG A 283 -32.43 16.97 -7.27
CA ARG A 283 -33.03 16.98 -8.61
C ARG A 283 -34.54 16.70 -8.61
N SER A 284 -35.15 16.45 -7.45
CA SER A 284 -36.61 16.31 -7.37
C SER A 284 -37.28 17.69 -7.39
N ASP A 285 -38.58 17.73 -7.69
CA ASP A 285 -39.33 19.00 -7.81
C ASP A 285 -39.38 19.78 -6.48
N GLY A 286 -39.26 19.08 -5.35
CA GLY A 286 -39.13 19.68 -4.01
C GLY A 286 -37.76 20.31 -3.70
N ALA A 287 -36.74 20.14 -4.57
CA ALA A 287 -35.37 20.61 -4.32
C ALA A 287 -35.28 22.13 -4.14
N GLN A 288 -36.08 22.90 -4.88
CA GLN A 288 -36.08 24.36 -4.79
C GLN A 288 -36.56 24.82 -3.40
N VAL A 289 -37.68 24.27 -2.91
CA VAL A 289 -38.22 24.58 -1.58
C VAL A 289 -37.22 24.23 -0.47
N VAL A 290 -36.54 23.08 -0.56
CA VAL A 290 -35.50 22.69 0.39
C VAL A 290 -34.28 23.63 0.32
N ALA A 291 -33.90 24.11 -0.87
CA ALA A 291 -32.82 25.09 -1.03
C ALA A 291 -33.20 26.47 -0.46
N ASP A 292 -34.47 26.86 -0.56
CA ASP A 292 -34.99 28.14 -0.06
C ASP A 292 -34.98 28.16 1.47
N ILE A 293 -35.55 27.14 2.12
CA ILE A 293 -35.54 27.00 3.59
C ILE A 293 -34.09 26.99 4.12
N ARG A 294 -33.15 26.35 3.42
CA ARG A 294 -31.71 26.38 3.78
C ARG A 294 -31.11 27.77 3.65
N ARG A 295 -31.45 28.54 2.60
CA ARG A 295 -31.01 29.93 2.43
C ARG A 295 -31.54 30.82 3.55
N ASP A 296 -32.78 30.61 3.98
CA ASP A 296 -33.38 31.38 5.07
C ASP A 296 -32.74 31.05 6.43
N ILE A 297 -32.47 29.78 6.72
CA ILE A 297 -31.69 29.37 7.90
C ILE A 297 -30.30 30.03 7.90
N ASP A 298 -29.57 30.00 6.77
CA ASP A 298 -28.24 30.61 6.66
C ASP A 298 -28.31 32.16 6.82
N GLN A 299 -29.38 32.82 6.34
CA GLN A 299 -29.63 34.24 6.56
C GLN A 299 -29.90 34.57 8.04
N VAL A 300 -30.78 33.82 8.72
CA VAL A 300 -31.11 34.05 10.14
C VAL A 300 -29.91 33.74 11.04
N LEU A 301 -29.10 32.73 10.72
CA LEU A 301 -27.80 32.48 11.36
C LEU A 301 -26.83 33.67 11.17
N GLY A 302 -26.80 34.25 9.97
CA GLY A 302 -26.00 35.45 9.66
C GLY A 302 -26.45 36.69 10.45
N LYS A 303 -27.76 36.88 10.63
CA LYS A 303 -28.34 37.95 11.48
C LYS A 303 -28.00 37.73 12.95
N THR A 304 -28.21 36.51 13.45
CA THR A 304 -27.95 36.11 14.86
C THR A 304 -26.51 36.39 15.31
N LYS A 305 -25.52 36.23 14.42
CA LYS A 305 -24.11 36.55 14.72
C LYS A 305 -23.80 38.04 14.82
N LYS A 306 -24.61 38.92 14.22
CA LYS A 306 -24.39 40.38 14.21
C LYS A 306 -25.12 41.09 15.35
N THR A 307 -26.33 40.63 15.67
CA THR A 307 -27.13 41.17 16.78
C THR A 307 -26.43 40.95 18.13
N GLN A 308 -26.48 41.93 19.02
CA GLN A 308 -26.00 41.77 20.41
C GLN A 308 -27.14 41.48 21.42
N ASP A 309 -28.34 42.00 21.19
CA ASP A 309 -29.49 41.87 22.09
C ASP A 309 -29.89 40.39 22.36
N LYS A 310 -30.14 40.07 23.63
CA LYS A 310 -30.60 38.75 24.08
C LYS A 310 -32.03 38.43 23.64
N ARG A 311 -32.92 39.43 23.52
CA ARG A 311 -34.34 39.21 23.18
C ARG A 311 -34.50 38.85 21.70
N GLU A 312 -33.87 39.62 20.82
CA GLU A 312 -33.79 39.32 19.38
C GLU A 312 -33.07 37.98 19.12
N LYS A 313 -31.99 37.68 19.84
CA LYS A 313 -31.35 36.34 19.78
C LYS A 313 -32.25 35.20 20.22
N SER A 314 -33.28 35.43 21.04
CA SER A 314 -34.28 34.40 21.33
C SER A 314 -35.21 34.22 20.13
N HIS A 315 -35.75 35.31 19.60
CA HIS A 315 -36.63 35.29 18.42
C HIS A 315 -35.98 34.55 17.24
N PHE A 316 -34.75 34.91 16.85
CA PHE A 316 -34.03 34.25 15.76
C PHE A 316 -33.74 32.76 16.05
N ARG A 317 -33.57 32.36 17.31
CA ARG A 317 -33.40 30.93 17.67
C ARG A 317 -34.70 30.14 17.49
N ASP A 318 -35.85 30.73 17.83
CA ASP A 318 -37.14 30.06 17.68
C ASP A 318 -37.59 30.04 16.21
N GLU A 319 -37.27 31.06 15.43
CA GLU A 319 -37.38 31.09 13.96
C GLU A 319 -36.50 29.99 13.31
N ILE A 320 -35.23 29.84 13.72
CA ILE A 320 -34.36 28.74 13.26
C ILE A 320 -34.92 27.36 13.63
N LYS A 321 -35.53 27.19 14.82
CA LYS A 321 -36.17 25.92 15.20
C LYS A 321 -37.36 25.60 14.29
N LEU A 322 -38.19 26.59 13.96
CA LEU A 322 -39.33 26.43 13.06
C LEU A 322 -38.85 26.02 11.66
N LEU A 323 -37.92 26.77 11.08
CA LEU A 323 -37.36 26.48 9.75
C LEU A 323 -36.64 25.12 9.70
N ARG A 324 -35.95 24.71 10.78
CA ARG A 324 -35.34 23.36 10.87
C ARG A 324 -36.39 22.25 10.95
N LYS A 325 -37.53 22.49 11.61
CA LYS A 325 -38.63 21.53 11.66
C LYS A 325 -39.25 21.37 10.28
N GLU A 326 -39.57 22.47 9.60
CA GLU A 326 -40.11 22.42 8.23
C GLU A 326 -39.11 21.77 7.26
N LEU A 327 -37.83 22.16 7.30
CA LEU A 327 -36.77 21.55 6.49
C LEU A 327 -36.76 20.04 6.65
N LYS A 328 -36.83 19.53 7.89
CA LYS A 328 -36.84 18.10 8.18
C LYS A 328 -38.09 17.42 7.61
N GLU A 329 -39.28 18.01 7.77
CA GLU A 329 -40.54 17.44 7.27
C GLU A 329 -40.54 17.36 5.74
N ARG A 330 -40.04 18.40 5.05
CA ARG A 330 -39.88 18.42 3.59
C ARG A 330 -38.81 17.42 3.11
N GLU A 331 -37.66 17.34 3.80
CA GLU A 331 -36.62 16.36 3.50
C GLU A 331 -37.13 14.93 3.69
N GLU A 332 -37.84 14.61 4.78
CA GLU A 332 -38.39 13.28 5.05
C GLU A 332 -39.47 12.87 4.03
N ALA A 333 -40.33 13.80 3.59
CA ALA A 333 -41.29 13.54 2.51
C ALA A 333 -40.61 13.23 1.16
N ALA A 334 -39.66 14.06 0.73
CA ALA A 334 -38.93 13.86 -0.53
C ALA A 334 -38.05 12.60 -0.51
N MET A 335 -37.51 12.22 0.66
CA MET A 335 -36.79 10.96 0.85
C MET A 335 -37.73 9.76 0.70
N LEU A 336 -38.91 9.80 1.32
CA LEU A 336 -39.89 8.72 1.22
C LEU A 336 -40.32 8.46 -0.22
N GLU A 337 -40.61 9.53 -0.98
CA GLU A 337 -40.92 9.43 -2.41
C GLU A 337 -39.77 8.79 -3.20
N SER A 338 -38.56 9.35 -3.07
CA SER A 338 -37.36 8.88 -3.76
C SER A 338 -37.07 7.39 -3.50
N LEU A 339 -37.23 6.94 -2.25
CA LEU A 339 -37.03 5.54 -1.84
C LEU A 339 -38.16 4.63 -2.33
N THR A 340 -39.40 5.10 -2.31
CA THR A 340 -40.57 4.33 -2.77
C THR A 340 -40.55 4.11 -4.29
N VAL A 341 -40.03 5.07 -5.06
CA VAL A 341 -39.89 4.96 -6.53
C VAL A 341 -38.71 4.06 -6.93
N ALA A 342 -37.67 3.94 -6.10
CA ALA A 342 -36.52 3.09 -6.36
C ALA A 342 -36.91 1.60 -6.46
N ARG A 343 -36.28 0.86 -7.37
CA ARG A 343 -36.40 -0.62 -7.44
C ARG A 343 -35.29 -1.32 -6.66
N VAL A 344 -34.12 -0.69 -6.61
CA VAL A 344 -32.97 -1.15 -5.82
C VAL A 344 -32.50 -0.02 -4.91
N VAL A 345 -32.39 -0.30 -3.62
CA VAL A 345 -31.75 0.61 -2.65
C VAL A 345 -30.41 0.00 -2.24
N LEU A 346 -29.35 0.80 -2.27
CA LEU A 346 -27.97 0.36 -2.04
C LEU A 346 -27.38 1.07 -0.81
N ALA A 347 -26.90 0.32 0.17
CA ALA A 347 -26.35 0.86 1.43
C ALA A 347 -25.14 0.04 1.89
N THR A 348 -24.33 0.54 2.82
CA THR A 348 -23.49 -0.38 3.61
C THR A 348 -24.36 -1.11 4.64
N ASN A 349 -23.91 -2.26 5.17
CA ASN A 349 -24.65 -3.01 6.21
C ASN A 349 -25.11 -2.09 7.36
N ALA A 350 -24.16 -1.36 7.97
CA ALA A 350 -24.48 -0.38 9.01
C ALA A 350 -25.21 0.88 8.50
N GLY A 351 -25.21 1.14 7.19
CA GLY A 351 -25.98 2.20 6.53
C GLY A 351 -27.47 1.86 6.39
N ALA A 352 -27.81 0.58 6.25
CA ALA A 352 -29.18 0.06 6.18
C ALA A 352 -29.92 0.03 7.54
N SER A 353 -29.48 0.83 8.51
CA SER A 353 -30.02 0.88 9.87
C SER A 353 -31.44 1.46 9.92
N SER A 354 -32.23 0.98 10.88
CA SER A 354 -33.55 1.51 11.26
C SER A 354 -33.54 2.96 11.77
N ASP A 355 -32.37 3.54 12.03
CA ASP A 355 -32.21 4.97 12.35
C ASP A 355 -31.91 5.84 11.12
N GLY A 356 -31.64 5.22 9.97
CA GLY A 356 -31.36 5.89 8.69
C GLY A 356 -32.63 6.16 7.86
N PRO A 357 -32.46 6.54 6.57
CA PRO A 357 -33.57 6.84 5.67
C PRO A 357 -34.58 5.69 5.49
N LEU A 358 -34.15 4.44 5.68
CA LEU A 358 -35.01 3.25 5.60
C LEU A 358 -36.11 3.20 6.68
N LYS A 359 -36.03 4.03 7.73
CA LYS A 359 -37.10 4.18 8.74
C LYS A 359 -38.42 4.72 8.16
N LEU A 360 -38.35 5.40 7.02
CA LEU A 360 -39.49 6.06 6.38
C LEU A 360 -40.32 5.07 5.56
N LEU A 361 -39.72 3.96 5.12
CA LEU A 361 -40.38 2.91 4.37
C LEU A 361 -41.21 2.02 5.30
N PRO A 362 -42.37 1.50 4.83
CA PRO A 362 -43.14 0.54 5.60
C PRO A 362 -42.36 -0.76 5.81
N ASP A 363 -42.67 -1.48 6.89
CA ASP A 363 -42.10 -2.82 7.09
C ASP A 363 -42.59 -3.79 6.00
N GLY A 364 -41.70 -4.69 5.58
CA GLY A 364 -41.93 -5.56 4.42
C GLY A 364 -41.80 -4.89 3.05
N HIS A 365 -41.31 -3.64 2.95
CA HIS A 365 -41.08 -2.97 1.66
C HIS A 365 -40.11 -3.72 0.73
N PHE A 366 -39.15 -4.48 1.27
CA PHE A 366 -38.16 -5.23 0.49
C PHE A 366 -38.50 -6.72 0.45
N ASP A 367 -38.46 -7.29 -0.75
CA ASP A 367 -38.66 -8.72 -0.97
C ASP A 367 -37.37 -9.51 -0.71
N VAL A 368 -36.24 -8.94 -1.16
CA VAL A 368 -34.93 -9.60 -1.19
C VAL A 368 -33.86 -8.66 -0.64
N VAL A 369 -33.05 -9.18 0.28
CA VAL A 369 -31.79 -8.56 0.71
C VAL A 369 -30.63 -9.27 0.01
N VAL A 370 -29.75 -8.51 -0.61
CA VAL A 370 -28.51 -9.02 -1.21
C VAL A 370 -27.35 -8.48 -0.40
N ILE A 371 -26.44 -9.33 0.07
CA ILE A 371 -25.22 -8.90 0.78
C ILE A 371 -24.00 -9.38 -0.02
N ASP A 372 -23.32 -8.47 -0.72
CA ASP A 372 -22.03 -8.75 -1.38
C ASP A 372 -20.87 -8.56 -0.39
N GLU A 373 -19.77 -9.28 -0.62
CA GLU A 373 -18.65 -9.47 0.33
C GLU A 373 -19.10 -9.89 1.75
N CYS A 374 -20.16 -10.71 1.85
CA CYS A 374 -20.73 -11.16 3.12
C CYS A 374 -19.72 -11.92 4.01
N ALA A 375 -18.76 -12.63 3.42
CA ALA A 375 -17.70 -13.34 4.14
C ALA A 375 -16.77 -12.43 4.96
N GLN A 376 -16.82 -11.13 4.72
CA GLN A 376 -15.99 -10.11 5.38
C GLN A 376 -16.80 -9.23 6.34
N ALA A 377 -18.10 -9.48 6.43
CA ALA A 377 -18.99 -8.78 7.33
C ALA A 377 -19.08 -9.55 8.66
N LEU A 378 -18.90 -8.84 9.77
CA LEU A 378 -19.30 -9.36 11.09
C LEU A 378 -20.76 -9.82 11.02
N GLU A 379 -21.09 -10.99 11.58
CA GLU A 379 -22.46 -11.52 11.51
C GLU A 379 -23.49 -10.53 12.09
N ALA A 380 -23.16 -9.88 13.21
CA ALA A 380 -23.96 -8.81 13.80
C ALA A 380 -24.28 -7.64 12.84
N SER A 381 -23.43 -7.40 11.83
CA SER A 381 -23.67 -6.37 10.81
C SER A 381 -24.65 -6.83 9.71
N CYS A 382 -24.63 -8.11 9.35
CA CYS A 382 -25.56 -8.69 8.38
C CYS A 382 -26.99 -8.64 8.91
N TRP A 383 -27.19 -8.79 10.22
CA TRP A 383 -28.50 -8.67 10.86
C TRP A 383 -29.13 -7.27 10.76
N VAL A 384 -28.38 -6.23 10.37
CA VAL A 384 -28.95 -4.89 10.10
C VAL A 384 -29.89 -4.90 8.87
N PRO A 385 -29.44 -5.29 7.66
CA PRO A 385 -30.35 -5.42 6.50
C PRO A 385 -31.21 -6.70 6.51
N LEU A 386 -30.75 -7.85 7.04
CA LEU A 386 -31.48 -9.12 6.92
C LEU A 386 -32.92 -9.07 7.48
N LEU A 387 -33.14 -8.31 8.55
CA LEU A 387 -34.47 -8.15 9.16
C LEU A 387 -35.46 -7.32 8.32
N LYS A 388 -35.05 -6.80 7.15
CA LYS A 388 -35.88 -5.98 6.27
C LYS A 388 -36.53 -6.73 5.10
N ALA A 389 -36.23 -8.02 4.91
CA ALA A 389 -36.80 -8.83 3.84
C ALA A 389 -37.10 -10.28 4.27
N ARG A 390 -37.87 -10.99 3.44
CA ARG A 390 -38.21 -12.41 3.60
C ARG A 390 -37.17 -13.38 3.03
N LYS A 391 -36.37 -12.91 2.08
CA LYS A 391 -35.34 -13.67 1.37
C LYS A 391 -33.99 -12.97 1.46
N CYS A 392 -32.91 -13.71 1.63
CA CYS A 392 -31.55 -13.18 1.48
C CYS A 392 -30.71 -13.95 0.46
N ILE A 393 -29.80 -13.22 -0.17
CA ILE A 393 -28.80 -13.74 -1.11
C ILE A 393 -27.45 -13.25 -0.62
N LEU A 394 -26.63 -14.15 -0.10
CA LEU A 394 -25.30 -13.86 0.42
C LEU A 394 -24.28 -14.15 -0.66
N ALA A 395 -23.45 -13.18 -1.02
CA ALA A 395 -22.35 -13.35 -1.96
C ALA A 395 -21.03 -13.00 -1.27
N GLY A 396 -19.99 -13.81 -1.50
CA GLY A 396 -18.67 -13.55 -0.94
C GLY A 396 -17.69 -14.69 -1.21
N ASP A 397 -16.61 -14.70 -0.45
CA ASP A 397 -15.64 -15.79 -0.45
C ASP A 397 -15.02 -15.98 0.94
N HIS A 398 -15.45 -17.03 1.64
CA HIS A 398 -14.97 -17.40 2.98
C HIS A 398 -13.54 -17.97 2.99
N LYS A 399 -12.90 -18.13 1.81
CA LYS A 399 -11.47 -18.45 1.69
C LYS A 399 -10.60 -17.20 1.46
N GLN A 400 -11.19 -16.00 1.39
CA GLN A 400 -10.50 -14.71 1.44
C GLN A 400 -10.60 -14.08 2.85
N LEU A 401 -10.08 -12.87 3.02
CA LEU A 401 -9.95 -12.20 4.33
C LEU A 401 -11.28 -12.17 5.12
N PRO A 402 -11.28 -12.61 6.41
CA PRO A 402 -12.43 -12.50 7.32
C PRO A 402 -12.64 -11.03 7.76
N PRO A 403 -13.66 -10.74 8.58
CA PRO A 403 -13.82 -9.40 9.17
C PRO A 403 -12.59 -9.01 10.00
N THR A 404 -12.06 -7.79 9.78
CA THR A 404 -10.96 -7.25 10.59
C THR A 404 -11.44 -6.94 12.01
N ILE A 405 -10.72 -7.46 13.01
CA ILE A 405 -11.05 -7.37 14.44
C ILE A 405 -9.77 -7.03 15.22
N ILE A 406 -9.85 -6.04 16.11
CA ILE A 406 -8.73 -5.54 16.90
C ILE A 406 -8.51 -6.44 18.13
N SER A 407 -9.59 -6.85 18.79
CA SER A 407 -9.56 -7.75 19.94
C SER A 407 -9.36 -9.19 19.51
N HIS A 408 -8.10 -9.66 19.53
CA HIS A 408 -7.76 -11.07 19.29
C HIS A 408 -8.58 -12.04 20.18
N LYS A 409 -8.92 -11.63 21.41
CA LYS A 409 -9.80 -12.39 22.31
C LYS A 409 -11.22 -12.53 21.75
N ALA A 410 -11.80 -11.45 21.21
CA ALA A 410 -13.12 -11.50 20.59
C ALA A 410 -13.10 -12.29 19.27
N ALA A 411 -12.06 -12.13 18.46
CA ALA A 411 -11.85 -12.90 17.23
C ALA A 411 -11.89 -14.42 17.50
N LEU A 412 -11.04 -14.90 18.43
CA LEU A 412 -10.97 -16.31 18.83
C LEU A 412 -12.28 -16.84 19.44
N ALA A 413 -13.02 -16.01 20.18
CA ALA A 413 -14.30 -16.39 20.76
C ALA A 413 -15.45 -16.47 19.73
N GLY A 414 -15.17 -16.17 18.45
CA GLY A 414 -16.07 -16.38 17.32
C GLY A 414 -16.59 -15.09 16.67
N LEU A 415 -16.05 -13.92 16.99
CA LEU A 415 -16.42 -12.67 16.30
C LEU A 415 -15.90 -12.65 14.85
N ALA A 416 -14.81 -13.38 14.57
CA ALA A 416 -14.21 -13.51 13.23
C ALA A 416 -15.02 -14.41 12.28
N LEU A 417 -15.91 -15.25 12.82
CA LEU A 417 -16.75 -16.13 12.01
C LEU A 417 -17.84 -15.31 11.32
N SER A 418 -17.76 -15.22 9.99
CA SER A 418 -18.78 -14.52 9.21
C SER A 418 -20.06 -15.35 9.07
N LEU A 419 -21.20 -14.66 8.84
CA LEU A 419 -22.48 -15.33 8.59
C LEU A 419 -22.38 -16.34 7.43
N MET A 420 -21.71 -15.94 6.34
CA MET A 420 -21.56 -16.79 5.16
C MET A 420 -20.77 -18.06 5.49
N GLU A 421 -19.68 -17.92 6.24
CA GLU A 421 -18.81 -19.04 6.62
C GLU A 421 -19.55 -20.03 7.52
N ARG A 422 -20.20 -19.54 8.58
CA ARG A 422 -21.02 -20.36 9.49
C ARG A 422 -22.08 -21.17 8.74
N LEU A 423 -22.83 -20.54 7.83
CA LEU A 423 -23.89 -21.22 7.06
C LEU A 423 -23.33 -22.22 6.04
N VAL A 424 -22.16 -21.96 5.45
CA VAL A 424 -21.50 -22.90 4.54
C VAL A 424 -21.05 -24.15 5.28
N GLU A 425 -20.52 -24.01 6.50
CA GLU A 425 -20.13 -25.14 7.35
C GLU A 425 -21.35 -25.92 7.88
N GLU A 426 -22.41 -25.23 8.32
CA GLU A 426 -23.63 -25.85 8.86
C GLU A 426 -24.52 -26.54 7.80
N ARG A 427 -24.58 -26.00 6.57
CA ARG A 427 -25.58 -26.40 5.55
C ARG A 427 -24.99 -26.97 4.26
N GLY A 428 -23.69 -26.78 4.02
CA GLY A 428 -22.97 -27.33 2.85
C GLY A 428 -23.58 -26.94 1.49
N ALA A 429 -23.47 -27.86 0.53
CA ALA A 429 -23.79 -27.62 -0.89
C ALA A 429 -25.29 -27.37 -1.20
N GLY A 430 -26.20 -27.63 -0.25
CA GLY A 430 -27.64 -27.45 -0.48
C GLY A 430 -28.03 -25.98 -0.68
N VAL A 431 -27.36 -25.07 0.03
CA VAL A 431 -27.60 -23.60 -0.03
C VAL A 431 -26.55 -22.84 -0.85
N LEU A 432 -25.53 -23.54 -1.36
CA LEU A 432 -24.33 -22.95 -1.94
C LEU A 432 -24.22 -23.20 -3.45
N ARG A 433 -23.85 -22.17 -4.21
CA ARG A 433 -23.30 -22.32 -5.56
C ARG A 433 -21.96 -21.60 -5.69
N MET A 434 -20.97 -22.30 -6.23
CA MET A 434 -19.61 -21.82 -6.41
C MET A 434 -19.35 -21.51 -7.88
N LEU A 435 -18.85 -20.31 -8.16
CA LEU A 435 -18.40 -19.92 -9.49
C LEU A 435 -17.02 -20.54 -9.77
N THR A 436 -16.83 -21.12 -10.95
CA THR A 436 -15.65 -21.97 -11.26
C THR A 436 -14.75 -21.43 -12.37
N VAL A 437 -15.24 -20.54 -13.23
CA VAL A 437 -14.43 -19.92 -14.31
C VAL A 437 -13.91 -18.56 -13.84
N GLN A 438 -12.60 -18.35 -13.90
CA GLN A 438 -11.96 -17.08 -13.51
C GLN A 438 -11.37 -16.33 -14.72
N TYR A 439 -11.48 -15.01 -14.69
CA TYR A 439 -11.19 -14.09 -15.81
C TYR A 439 -10.08 -13.06 -15.49
N ARG A 440 -9.25 -13.34 -14.47
CA ARG A 440 -8.21 -12.42 -13.97
C ARG A 440 -6.80 -12.94 -14.24
N MET A 441 -6.51 -14.14 -13.75
CA MET A 441 -5.18 -14.68 -13.50
C MET A 441 -4.70 -15.55 -14.66
N HIS A 442 -3.39 -15.54 -14.94
CA HIS A 442 -2.72 -16.57 -15.73
C HIS A 442 -2.96 -17.96 -15.11
N ARG A 443 -3.03 -19.02 -15.94
CA ARG A 443 -3.38 -20.38 -15.46
C ARG A 443 -2.51 -20.85 -14.29
N ALA A 444 -1.20 -20.59 -14.34
CA ALA A 444 -0.26 -21.00 -13.30
C ALA A 444 -0.46 -20.28 -11.96
N ILE A 445 -0.90 -19.02 -11.98
CA ILE A 445 -1.24 -18.24 -10.77
C ILE A 445 -2.56 -18.76 -10.18
N ALA A 446 -3.55 -19.03 -11.04
CA ALA A 446 -4.84 -19.54 -10.64
C ALA A 446 -4.78 -20.98 -10.06
N GLN A 447 -3.91 -21.83 -10.62
CA GLN A 447 -3.79 -23.23 -10.27
C GLN A 447 -3.37 -23.43 -8.81
N TRP A 448 -2.31 -22.77 -8.34
CA TRP A 448 -1.91 -22.82 -6.92
C TRP A 448 -3.07 -22.51 -5.97
N ALA A 449 -3.76 -21.38 -6.20
CA ALA A 449 -4.89 -20.99 -5.36
C ALA A 449 -6.03 -22.03 -5.45
N SER A 450 -6.31 -22.53 -6.67
CA SER A 450 -7.31 -23.56 -6.95
C SER A 450 -7.09 -24.81 -6.11
N GLU A 451 -5.88 -25.37 -6.15
CA GLU A 451 -5.49 -26.59 -5.46
C GLU A 451 -5.44 -26.37 -3.94
N ALA A 452 -4.83 -25.28 -3.48
CA ALA A 452 -4.61 -25.01 -2.07
C ALA A 452 -5.89 -24.69 -1.27
N LEU A 453 -6.89 -24.02 -1.87
CA LEU A 453 -8.05 -23.49 -1.14
C LEU A 453 -9.42 -23.73 -1.77
N TYR A 454 -9.47 -24.14 -3.05
CA TYR A 454 -10.72 -24.31 -3.80
C TYR A 454 -10.88 -25.73 -4.39
N HIS A 455 -10.15 -26.71 -3.86
CA HIS A 455 -10.22 -28.13 -4.21
C HIS A 455 -10.03 -28.43 -5.70
N GLY A 456 -9.16 -27.67 -6.39
CA GLY A 456 -8.88 -27.81 -7.82
C GLY A 456 -10.02 -27.38 -8.75
N ARG A 457 -11.07 -26.73 -8.24
CA ARG A 457 -12.29 -26.42 -9.02
C ARG A 457 -12.23 -25.12 -9.84
N LEU A 458 -11.20 -24.29 -9.68
CA LEU A 458 -11.04 -23.07 -10.47
C LEU A 458 -10.37 -23.36 -11.81
N THR A 459 -10.95 -22.81 -12.87
CA THR A 459 -10.50 -22.93 -14.26
C THR A 459 -10.25 -21.55 -14.85
N ALA A 460 -9.15 -21.37 -15.57
CA ALA A 460 -8.84 -20.10 -16.22
C ALA A 460 -9.59 -19.96 -17.55
N HIS A 461 -10.31 -18.85 -17.75
CA HIS A 461 -10.92 -18.54 -19.04
C HIS A 461 -9.84 -18.37 -20.12
N ALA A 462 -10.14 -18.76 -21.36
CA ALA A 462 -9.18 -18.74 -22.47
C ALA A 462 -8.52 -17.37 -22.70
N SER A 463 -9.23 -16.27 -22.42
CA SER A 463 -8.71 -14.90 -22.55
C SER A 463 -7.62 -14.51 -21.53
N VAL A 464 -7.43 -15.28 -20.46
CA VAL A 464 -6.39 -15.04 -19.44
C VAL A 464 -5.48 -16.26 -19.22
N ALA A 465 -5.86 -17.45 -19.66
CA ALA A 465 -5.14 -18.68 -19.36
C ALA A 465 -3.64 -18.64 -19.73
N GLY A 466 -3.27 -17.94 -20.82
CA GLY A 466 -1.89 -17.83 -21.31
C GLY A 466 -1.32 -16.40 -21.40
N HIS A 467 -1.94 -15.40 -20.76
CA HIS A 467 -1.50 -14.00 -20.87
C HIS A 467 -0.25 -13.68 -20.01
N LEU A 468 0.68 -12.91 -20.55
CA LEU A 468 1.95 -12.52 -19.94
C LEU A 468 2.19 -11.01 -20.05
N LEU A 469 3.14 -10.45 -19.28
CA LEU A 469 3.41 -9.01 -19.30
C LEU A 469 3.90 -8.52 -20.66
N ARG A 470 4.73 -9.31 -21.36
CA ARG A 470 5.20 -9.02 -22.73
C ARG A 470 4.08 -8.88 -23.77
N ASP A 471 2.87 -9.35 -23.48
CA ASP A 471 1.72 -9.21 -24.39
C ASP A 471 0.97 -7.86 -24.17
N LEU A 472 1.44 -7.00 -23.25
CA LEU A 472 0.91 -5.66 -23.06
C LEU A 472 1.48 -4.68 -24.10
N PRO A 473 0.69 -3.71 -24.60
CA PRO A 473 1.16 -2.75 -25.58
C PRO A 473 2.34 -1.92 -25.07
N GLY A 474 3.48 -1.98 -25.77
CA GLY A 474 4.68 -1.21 -25.43
C GLY A 474 5.63 -1.87 -24.44
N VAL A 475 5.35 -3.10 -23.97
CA VAL A 475 6.24 -3.87 -23.10
C VAL A 475 7.20 -4.72 -23.93
N ALA A 476 8.50 -4.62 -23.64
CA ALA A 476 9.54 -5.44 -24.25
C ALA A 476 9.50 -6.88 -23.68
N ALA A 477 9.88 -7.87 -24.50
CA ALA A 477 10.06 -9.24 -24.04
C ALA A 477 11.42 -9.39 -23.34
N THR A 478 11.38 -9.39 -22.01
CA THR A 478 12.50 -9.70 -21.09
C THR A 478 12.24 -11.02 -20.37
N GLU A 479 13.17 -11.45 -19.53
CA GLU A 479 13.00 -12.64 -18.69
C GLU A 479 11.82 -12.44 -17.72
N GLU A 480 11.78 -11.32 -17.00
CA GLU A 480 10.76 -10.96 -16.01
C GLU A 480 9.35 -10.86 -16.61
N THR A 481 9.26 -10.34 -17.84
CA THR A 481 7.98 -10.12 -18.54
C THR A 481 7.50 -11.33 -19.34
N GLY A 482 8.37 -12.32 -19.54
CA GLY A 482 8.07 -13.61 -20.14
C GLY A 482 7.53 -14.67 -19.16
N ILE A 483 7.64 -14.43 -17.85
CA ILE A 483 7.24 -15.37 -16.80
C ILE A 483 6.00 -14.90 -16.00
N PRO A 484 5.10 -15.82 -15.58
CA PRO A 484 3.95 -15.49 -14.75
C PRO A 484 4.23 -15.60 -13.24
N LEU A 485 5.28 -16.33 -12.85
CA LEU A 485 5.63 -16.66 -11.47
C LEU A 485 7.13 -16.45 -11.28
N LEU A 486 7.51 -15.64 -10.28
CA LEU A 486 8.90 -15.42 -9.88
C LEU A 486 9.03 -15.56 -8.36
N LEU A 487 10.05 -16.27 -7.89
CA LEU A 487 10.47 -16.31 -6.50
C LEU A 487 11.88 -15.71 -6.39
N VAL A 488 12.04 -14.69 -5.55
CA VAL A 488 13.34 -14.13 -5.17
C VAL A 488 13.62 -14.54 -3.72
N ASP A 489 14.45 -15.56 -3.55
CA ASP A 489 14.76 -16.14 -2.24
C ASP A 489 15.89 -15.36 -1.54
N THR A 490 15.60 -14.88 -0.33
CA THR A 490 16.54 -14.16 0.55
C THR A 490 17.21 -15.07 1.59
N ALA A 491 16.88 -16.38 1.61
CA ALA A 491 17.46 -17.33 2.53
C ALA A 491 18.99 -17.37 2.43
N GLY A 492 19.66 -17.31 3.59
CA GLY A 492 21.13 -17.33 3.66
C GLY A 492 21.83 -16.03 3.24
N CYS A 493 21.08 -15.02 2.75
CA CYS A 493 21.64 -13.76 2.24
C CYS A 493 21.85 -12.69 3.33
N GLY A 494 21.55 -12.98 4.60
CA GLY A 494 21.69 -12.04 5.72
C GLY A 494 20.66 -10.91 5.76
N LEU A 495 19.63 -10.95 4.90
CA LEU A 495 18.58 -9.94 4.76
C LEU A 495 17.49 -10.11 5.84
N PHE A 496 17.87 -9.93 7.10
CA PHE A 496 16.99 -10.12 8.25
C PHE A 496 15.95 -9.00 8.43
N GLU A 497 14.87 -9.32 9.14
CA GLU A 497 13.89 -8.34 9.62
C GLU A 497 14.46 -7.39 10.68
N LEU A 498 13.83 -6.22 10.85
CA LEU A 498 14.19 -5.26 11.90
C LEU A 498 13.77 -5.77 13.29
N GLU A 499 14.75 -5.91 14.17
CA GLU A 499 14.58 -6.23 15.59
C GLU A 499 14.31 -4.97 16.42
N GLU A 500 13.20 -4.26 16.13
CA GLU A 500 12.70 -3.20 17.00
C GLU A 500 11.76 -3.80 18.07
N GLU A 501 12.03 -3.49 19.35
CA GLU A 501 11.34 -4.06 20.51
C GLU A 501 9.95 -3.42 20.76
N ASP A 502 9.76 -2.17 20.36
CA ASP A 502 8.56 -1.37 20.66
C ASP A 502 7.50 -1.31 19.53
N GLU A 503 7.78 -1.87 18.33
CA GLU A 503 6.85 -1.79 17.19
C GLU A 503 5.98 -3.05 17.01
N GLN A 504 4.66 -2.83 16.96
CA GLN A 504 3.65 -3.84 16.60
C GLN A 504 3.73 -4.31 15.12
N SER A 505 4.65 -3.77 14.34
CA SER A 505 4.84 -4.08 12.92
C SER A 505 6.28 -4.51 12.64
N LYS A 506 6.54 -4.97 11.41
CA LYS A 506 7.85 -5.48 11.00
C LYS A 506 8.23 -4.93 9.62
N GLY A 507 9.53 -4.77 9.41
CA GLY A 507 10.12 -4.25 8.19
C GLY A 507 11.40 -5.00 7.85
N ASN A 508 11.74 -5.04 6.57
CA ASN A 508 12.94 -5.69 6.04
C ASN A 508 13.53 -4.80 4.93
N PRO A 509 14.54 -3.99 5.26
CA PRO A 509 15.22 -3.11 4.30
C PRO A 509 15.87 -3.86 3.14
N GLY A 510 16.25 -5.12 3.35
CA GLY A 510 16.78 -6.00 2.31
C GLY A 510 15.75 -6.28 1.22
N GLU A 511 14.56 -6.75 1.62
CA GLU A 511 13.45 -6.94 0.68
C GLU A 511 13.02 -5.63 0.00
N VAL A 512 13.06 -4.48 0.70
CA VAL A 512 12.78 -3.16 0.07
C VAL A 512 13.71 -2.86 -1.10
N ARG A 513 15.00 -3.25 -1.02
CA ARG A 513 15.95 -3.11 -2.13
C ARG A 513 15.61 -4.03 -3.30
N LEU A 514 15.36 -5.31 -3.03
CA LEU A 514 15.03 -6.33 -4.04
C LEU A 514 13.74 -5.99 -4.79
N VAL A 515 12.68 -5.64 -4.05
CA VAL A 515 11.42 -5.16 -4.64
C VAL A 515 11.65 -3.92 -5.48
N GLY A 516 12.49 -2.98 -5.02
CA GLY A 516 12.82 -1.77 -5.77
C GLY A 516 13.54 -2.05 -7.09
N LEU A 517 14.44 -3.04 -7.12
CA LEU A 517 15.12 -3.48 -8.34
C LEU A 517 14.16 -4.18 -9.30
N HIS A 518 13.29 -5.08 -8.81
CA HIS A 518 12.31 -5.77 -9.66
C HIS A 518 11.24 -4.82 -10.23
N VAL A 519 10.74 -3.87 -9.43
CA VAL A 519 9.87 -2.78 -9.93
C VAL A 519 10.58 -2.01 -11.04
N GLN A 520 11.86 -1.69 -10.86
CA GLN A 520 12.62 -0.93 -11.85
C GLN A 520 12.78 -1.72 -13.16
N ALA A 521 13.12 -3.02 -13.09
CA ALA A 521 13.22 -3.89 -14.26
C ALA A 521 11.89 -3.95 -15.06
N LEU A 522 10.75 -4.10 -14.38
CA LEU A 522 9.44 -4.09 -15.05
C LEU A 522 9.12 -2.75 -15.72
N VAL A 523 9.43 -1.62 -15.06
CA VAL A 523 9.17 -0.28 -15.62
C VAL A 523 10.11 0.04 -16.78
N ASP A 524 11.39 -0.36 -16.69
CA ASP A 524 12.36 -0.19 -17.78
C ASP A 524 12.06 -1.10 -18.99
N ALA A 525 11.45 -2.26 -18.75
CA ALA A 525 10.84 -3.10 -19.79
C ALA A 525 9.56 -2.50 -20.40
N GLY A 526 9.06 -1.37 -19.90
CA GLY A 526 7.91 -0.64 -20.45
C GLY A 526 6.57 -0.90 -19.74
N VAL A 527 6.53 -1.66 -18.64
CA VAL A 527 5.28 -1.86 -17.87
C VAL A 527 4.91 -0.56 -17.15
N PRO A 528 3.69 -0.01 -17.33
CA PRO A 528 3.28 1.20 -16.63
C PRO A 528 3.32 1.04 -15.11
N ALA A 529 3.91 1.98 -14.38
CA ALA A 529 3.99 1.92 -12.92
C ALA A 529 2.58 1.84 -12.26
N GLY A 530 1.57 2.45 -12.89
CA GLY A 530 0.16 2.34 -12.48
C GLY A 530 -0.45 0.94 -12.63
N ASP A 531 0.14 0.05 -13.44
CA ASP A 531 -0.29 -1.35 -13.64
C ASP A 531 0.48 -2.35 -12.76
N VAL A 532 1.40 -1.86 -11.93
CA VAL A 532 2.13 -2.63 -10.91
C VAL A 532 1.55 -2.33 -9.52
N ALA A 533 1.56 -3.31 -8.63
CA ALA A 533 1.40 -3.08 -7.19
C ALA A 533 2.43 -3.83 -6.36
N VAL A 534 2.82 -3.22 -5.25
CA VAL A 534 3.61 -3.87 -4.19
C VAL A 534 2.70 -4.10 -2.99
N ILE A 535 2.63 -5.34 -2.54
CA ILE A 535 1.78 -5.77 -1.44
C ILE A 535 2.65 -6.45 -0.37
N THR A 536 2.41 -6.13 0.90
CA THR A 536 3.11 -6.75 2.03
C THR A 536 2.16 -6.92 3.23
N PRO A 537 2.35 -7.87 4.15
CA PRO A 537 1.48 -8.00 5.33
C PRO A 537 1.64 -6.87 6.36
N TYR A 538 2.80 -6.21 6.41
CA TYR A 538 3.18 -5.33 7.51
C TYR A 538 3.19 -3.85 7.15
N ASN A 539 2.58 -3.01 7.99
CA ASN A 539 2.48 -1.57 7.75
C ASN A 539 3.86 -0.86 7.77
N LEU A 540 4.79 -1.25 8.65
CA LEU A 540 6.15 -0.70 8.64
C LEU A 540 6.84 -0.95 7.29
N GLN A 541 6.71 -2.17 6.73
CA GLN A 541 7.24 -2.47 5.40
C GLN A 541 6.57 -1.62 4.30
N VAL A 542 5.25 -1.41 4.36
CA VAL A 542 4.55 -0.50 3.44
C VAL A 542 5.18 0.90 3.46
N ASP A 543 5.51 1.43 4.64
CA ASP A 543 6.05 2.77 4.77
C ASP A 543 7.53 2.86 4.37
N LEU A 544 8.35 1.83 4.65
CA LEU A 544 9.71 1.71 4.11
C LEU A 544 9.72 1.65 2.57
N LEU A 545 8.84 0.85 1.97
CA LEU A 545 8.66 0.76 0.53
C LEU A 545 8.23 2.09 -0.08
N ARG A 546 7.27 2.80 0.55
CA ARG A 546 6.83 4.14 0.10
C ARG A 546 7.96 5.17 0.15
N GLN A 547 8.74 5.20 1.23
CA GLN A 547 9.89 6.10 1.36
C GLN A 547 10.92 5.88 0.24
N SER A 548 11.18 4.62 -0.12
CA SER A 548 12.16 4.26 -1.16
C SER A 548 11.66 4.47 -2.60
N LEU A 549 10.38 4.19 -2.86
CA LEU A 549 9.84 4.03 -4.23
C LEU A 549 8.86 5.12 -4.67
N ALA A 550 8.07 5.72 -3.76
CA ALA A 550 7.00 6.65 -4.17
C ALA A 550 7.51 7.95 -4.81
N GLN A 551 8.77 8.34 -4.56
CA GLN A 551 9.42 9.46 -5.25
C GLN A 551 9.86 9.12 -6.69
N ARG A 552 10.16 7.84 -6.96
CA ARG A 552 10.58 7.36 -8.29
C ARG A 552 9.39 7.01 -9.17
N HIS A 553 8.41 6.34 -8.58
CA HIS A 553 7.23 5.79 -9.24
C HIS A 553 5.94 6.26 -8.55
N PRO A 554 5.47 7.51 -8.79
CA PRO A 554 4.33 8.08 -8.07
C PRO A 554 2.98 7.39 -8.30
N GLU A 555 2.84 6.65 -9.40
CA GLU A 555 1.63 5.90 -9.77
C GLU A 555 1.59 4.48 -9.19
N LEU A 556 2.71 3.99 -8.65
CA LEU A 556 2.84 2.64 -8.08
C LEU A 556 1.98 2.48 -6.82
N GLU A 557 1.07 1.50 -6.81
CA GLU A 557 0.28 1.23 -5.61
C GLU A 557 1.03 0.35 -4.60
N ILE A 558 1.45 0.95 -3.48
CA ILE A 558 2.10 0.25 -2.35
C ILE A 558 1.15 0.21 -1.14
N LYS A 559 0.71 -0.99 -0.74
CA LYS A 559 -0.29 -1.20 0.34
C LYS A 559 -0.10 -2.49 1.13
N SER A 560 -0.79 -2.56 2.28
CA SER A 560 -1.03 -3.82 2.96
C SER A 560 -1.99 -4.72 2.16
N VAL A 561 -1.98 -6.02 2.41
CA VAL A 561 -2.90 -6.98 1.76
C VAL A 561 -4.36 -6.58 1.94
N ASP A 562 -4.75 -6.29 3.18
CA ASP A 562 -6.07 -5.83 3.58
C ASP A 562 -6.44 -4.50 2.87
N GLY A 563 -5.48 -3.60 2.68
CA GLY A 563 -5.65 -2.34 1.93
C GLY A 563 -5.73 -2.48 0.40
N PHE A 564 -5.38 -3.64 -0.15
CA PHE A 564 -5.44 -3.95 -1.59
C PHE A 564 -6.66 -4.79 -2.00
N GLN A 565 -7.50 -5.14 -1.03
CA GLN A 565 -8.64 -6.02 -1.26
C GLN A 565 -9.65 -5.43 -2.27
N GLY A 566 -10.26 -6.29 -3.09
CA GLY A 566 -11.17 -5.89 -4.17
C GLY A 566 -10.48 -5.31 -5.42
N ARG A 567 -9.17 -5.03 -5.38
CA ARG A 567 -8.36 -4.58 -6.53
C ARG A 567 -7.71 -5.76 -7.27
N GLU A 568 -7.09 -5.43 -8.40
CA GLU A 568 -6.24 -6.29 -9.25
C GLU A 568 -5.26 -5.43 -10.05
N LYS A 569 -4.14 -6.01 -10.51
CA LYS A 569 -3.07 -5.36 -11.31
C LYS A 569 -2.42 -6.34 -12.28
N GLU A 570 -1.80 -5.83 -13.34
CA GLU A 570 -1.10 -6.67 -14.32
C GLU A 570 0.07 -7.43 -13.67
N ALA A 571 0.90 -6.71 -12.90
CA ALA A 571 1.98 -7.25 -12.10
C ALA A 571 1.75 -6.99 -10.59
N VAL A 572 2.03 -7.98 -9.75
CA VAL A 572 2.01 -7.84 -8.29
C VAL A 572 3.30 -8.38 -7.70
N ILE A 573 3.89 -7.62 -6.77
CA ILE A 573 5.13 -7.99 -6.09
C ILE A 573 4.83 -8.10 -4.60
N LEU A 574 5.08 -9.28 -4.02
CA LEU A 574 4.83 -9.60 -2.63
C LEU A 574 6.14 -9.54 -1.83
N SER A 575 6.17 -8.76 -0.75
CA SER A 575 7.27 -8.75 0.22
C SER A 575 6.77 -9.37 1.53
N PHE A 576 7.35 -10.51 1.92
CA PHE A 576 6.91 -11.28 3.08
C PHE A 576 7.54 -10.82 4.40
N VAL A 577 8.65 -10.08 4.35
CA VAL A 577 9.35 -9.41 5.47
C VAL A 577 10.07 -10.36 6.43
N ARG A 578 9.41 -11.46 6.81
CA ARG A 578 9.84 -12.36 7.88
C ARG A 578 11.09 -13.14 7.49
N SER A 579 12.21 -12.75 8.09
CA SER A 579 13.48 -13.47 8.05
C SER A 579 14.15 -13.36 9.40
N ASN A 580 14.14 -14.45 10.16
CA ASN A 580 14.66 -14.48 11.54
C ASN A 580 15.18 -15.86 11.92
N ARG A 581 16.13 -15.90 12.87
CA ARG A 581 16.80 -17.14 13.29
C ARG A 581 15.90 -18.14 14.01
N LYS A 582 14.72 -17.71 14.48
CA LYS A 582 13.72 -18.55 15.17
C LYS A 582 12.79 -19.29 14.22
N GLY A 583 12.70 -18.87 12.95
CA GLY A 583 11.76 -19.42 11.97
C GLY A 583 10.31 -18.95 12.15
N GLU A 584 10.09 -17.86 12.89
CA GLU A 584 8.76 -17.36 13.24
C GLU A 584 8.14 -16.54 12.10
N VAL A 585 7.00 -16.98 11.55
CA VAL A 585 6.27 -16.27 10.48
C VAL A 585 5.24 -15.26 10.99
N GLY A 586 4.76 -15.39 12.23
CA GLY A 586 3.77 -14.47 12.83
C GLY A 586 2.52 -14.27 11.95
N PHE A 587 2.18 -13.00 11.67
CA PHE A 587 1.01 -12.57 10.90
C PHE A 587 0.93 -13.09 9.44
N LEU A 588 2.01 -13.66 8.89
CA LEU A 588 1.99 -14.41 7.63
C LEU A 588 1.26 -15.75 7.71
N ALA A 589 1.05 -16.31 8.90
CA ALA A 589 0.41 -17.63 9.08
C ALA A 589 -1.08 -17.68 8.70
N GLU A 590 -1.69 -16.54 8.34
CA GLU A 590 -3.09 -16.48 7.92
C GLU A 590 -3.24 -16.76 6.41
N ASP A 591 -3.46 -18.03 6.05
CA ASP A 591 -3.58 -18.54 4.67
C ASP A 591 -4.49 -17.68 3.77
N ARG A 592 -5.62 -17.19 4.32
CA ARG A 592 -6.59 -16.36 3.60
C ARG A 592 -6.01 -15.02 3.17
N ARG A 593 -5.06 -14.45 3.93
CA ARG A 593 -4.32 -13.22 3.57
C ARG A 593 -3.38 -13.51 2.40
N ILE A 594 -2.65 -14.63 2.44
CA ILE A 594 -1.74 -15.04 1.36
C ILE A 594 -2.50 -15.32 0.06
N ASN A 595 -3.64 -16.02 0.15
CA ASN A 595 -4.57 -16.21 -0.96
C ASN A 595 -5.01 -14.88 -1.57
N VAL A 596 -5.47 -13.93 -0.76
CA VAL A 596 -5.83 -12.59 -1.25
C VAL A 596 -4.64 -11.95 -1.95
N ALA A 597 -3.45 -11.95 -1.35
CA ALA A 597 -2.25 -11.32 -1.90
C ALA A 597 -1.85 -11.86 -3.29
N VAL A 598 -1.69 -13.18 -3.43
CA VAL A 598 -1.32 -13.82 -4.71
C VAL A 598 -2.39 -13.58 -5.78
N THR A 599 -3.67 -13.71 -5.42
CA THR A 599 -4.80 -13.60 -6.36
C THR A 599 -5.14 -12.16 -6.78
N ARG A 600 -4.31 -11.16 -6.43
CA ARG A 600 -4.38 -9.80 -6.98
C ARG A 600 -3.72 -9.68 -8.36
N ALA A 601 -2.78 -10.56 -8.69
CA ALA A 601 -2.07 -10.55 -9.96
C ALA A 601 -2.98 -10.95 -11.12
N ARG A 602 -2.70 -10.40 -12.30
CA ARG A 602 -3.28 -10.88 -13.57
C ARG A 602 -2.27 -11.71 -14.34
N ARG A 603 -1.14 -11.12 -14.73
CA ARG A 603 -0.15 -11.72 -15.65
C ARG A 603 1.08 -12.24 -14.93
N HIS A 604 1.57 -11.50 -13.93
CA HIS A 604 2.81 -11.80 -13.24
C HIS A 604 2.68 -11.60 -11.72
N VAL A 605 3.18 -12.55 -10.94
CA VAL A 605 3.40 -12.40 -9.50
C VAL A 605 4.84 -12.74 -9.13
N ALA A 606 5.50 -11.82 -8.44
CA ALA A 606 6.81 -12.03 -7.83
C ALA A 606 6.66 -12.13 -6.31
N VAL A 607 7.34 -13.09 -5.69
CA VAL A 607 7.42 -13.24 -4.23
C VAL A 607 8.86 -13.02 -3.79
N VAL A 608 9.09 -12.06 -2.92
CA VAL A 608 10.37 -11.82 -2.25
C VAL A 608 10.23 -12.27 -0.80
N CYS A 609 10.99 -13.30 -0.41
CA CYS A 609 10.90 -13.88 0.94
C CYS A 609 12.12 -14.73 1.32
N ASP A 610 12.31 -14.95 2.62
CA ASP A 610 13.28 -15.93 3.14
C ASP A 610 12.65 -17.33 3.18
N SER A 611 12.99 -18.20 2.24
CA SER A 611 12.44 -19.56 2.16
C SER A 611 12.68 -20.38 3.43
N ARG A 612 13.76 -20.13 4.18
CA ARG A 612 14.10 -20.85 5.41
C ARG A 612 13.19 -20.47 6.57
N THR A 613 12.84 -19.19 6.69
CA THR A 613 11.88 -18.72 7.71
C THR A 613 10.46 -19.10 7.32
N VAL A 614 10.09 -18.89 6.05
CA VAL A 614 8.73 -19.04 5.53
C VAL A 614 8.29 -20.51 5.43
N SER A 615 9.19 -21.44 5.10
CA SER A 615 8.87 -22.87 4.98
C SER A 615 8.54 -23.59 6.30
N ASN A 616 8.66 -22.92 7.46
CA ASN A 616 8.23 -23.48 8.74
C ASN A 616 6.70 -23.50 8.88
N HIS A 617 5.98 -22.71 8.08
CA HIS A 617 4.53 -22.76 8.01
C HIS A 617 4.06 -23.67 6.87
N ALA A 618 3.17 -24.63 7.15
CA ALA A 618 2.78 -25.65 6.20
C ALA A 618 2.21 -25.10 4.88
N PHE A 619 1.31 -24.10 4.95
CA PHE A 619 0.70 -23.48 3.78
C PHE A 619 1.68 -22.60 2.98
N LEU A 620 2.61 -21.91 3.65
CA LEU A 620 3.61 -21.10 2.96
C LEU A 620 4.67 -21.97 2.28
N LYS A 621 4.98 -23.13 2.87
CA LYS A 621 5.85 -24.14 2.27
C LYS A 621 5.29 -24.68 0.96
N THR A 622 3.98 -24.88 0.83
CA THR A 622 3.37 -25.31 -0.45
C THR A 622 3.44 -24.21 -1.51
N LEU A 623 3.28 -22.93 -1.13
CA LEU A 623 3.49 -21.79 -2.04
C LEU A 623 4.93 -21.72 -2.55
N VAL A 624 5.93 -21.78 -1.66
CA VAL A 624 7.36 -21.73 -2.04
C VAL A 624 7.73 -22.93 -2.92
N ALA A 625 7.28 -24.13 -2.57
CA ALA A 625 7.51 -25.33 -3.38
C ALA A 625 6.86 -25.23 -4.77
N TYR A 626 5.62 -24.73 -4.85
CA TYR A 626 4.92 -24.54 -6.12
C TYR A 626 5.63 -23.55 -7.03
N PHE A 627 6.11 -22.42 -6.50
CA PHE A 627 6.91 -21.45 -7.25
C PHE A 627 8.24 -22.05 -7.73
N ALA A 628 8.88 -22.92 -6.93
CA ALA A 628 10.11 -23.60 -7.31
C ALA A 628 9.92 -24.69 -8.38
N GLU A 629 8.71 -25.19 -8.57
CA GLU A 629 8.38 -26.21 -9.58
C GLU A 629 7.82 -25.59 -10.88
N HIS A 630 7.01 -24.53 -10.77
CA HIS A 630 6.21 -23.96 -11.88
C HIS A 630 6.65 -22.57 -12.34
N GLY A 631 7.55 -21.91 -11.60
CA GLY A 631 8.01 -20.54 -11.85
C GLY A 631 9.52 -20.45 -11.98
N GLU A 632 10.01 -19.21 -12.12
CA GLU A 632 11.45 -18.94 -12.05
C GLU A 632 11.87 -18.68 -10.60
N VAL A 633 13.04 -19.18 -10.20
CA VAL A 633 13.63 -18.94 -8.88
C VAL A 633 14.98 -18.27 -9.05
N ARG A 634 15.14 -17.11 -8.41
CA ARG A 634 16.38 -16.35 -8.32
C ARG A 634 16.77 -16.18 -6.86
N THR A 635 18.06 -16.13 -6.54
CA THR A 635 18.53 -15.78 -5.19
C THR A 635 18.84 -14.28 -5.08
N ALA A 636 18.70 -13.70 -3.89
CA ALA A 636 19.03 -12.29 -3.66
C ALA A 636 20.50 -11.94 -3.96
N PHE A 637 21.42 -12.92 -4.00
CA PHE A 637 22.81 -12.72 -4.45
C PHE A 637 22.91 -12.29 -5.94
N GLU A 638 21.92 -12.61 -6.78
CA GLU A 638 21.88 -12.18 -8.19
C GLU A 638 21.52 -10.68 -8.35
N TYR A 639 20.97 -10.06 -7.30
CA TYR A 639 20.48 -8.69 -7.32
C TYR A 639 21.39 -7.71 -6.55
N LEU A 640 22.20 -8.20 -5.61
CA LEU A 640 22.86 -7.38 -4.59
C LEU A 640 24.34 -7.79 -4.44
N ASP A 641 25.21 -7.18 -5.26
CA ASP A 641 26.66 -7.39 -5.27
C ASP A 641 27.33 -7.16 -3.91
N ASP A 642 26.73 -6.31 -3.05
CA ASP A 642 27.24 -5.98 -1.71
C ASP A 642 26.97 -7.05 -0.64
N LEU A 643 26.29 -8.15 -0.99
CA LEU A 643 26.05 -9.28 -0.08
C LEU A 643 27.18 -10.32 -0.09
N VAL A 644 28.18 -10.19 -0.96
CA VAL A 644 29.36 -11.07 -0.96
C VAL A 644 30.14 -10.86 0.34
N PRO A 645 30.32 -11.87 1.21
CA PRO A 645 31.15 -11.72 2.40
C PRO A 645 32.61 -11.43 2.03
N GLU A 646 33.27 -10.54 2.78
CA GLU A 646 34.69 -10.16 2.55
C GLU A 646 35.66 -11.37 2.50
N ASN A 647 35.24 -12.52 3.04
CA ASN A 647 35.92 -13.81 3.01
C ASN A 647 36.02 -14.48 1.61
N TYR A 648 35.40 -13.90 0.56
CA TYR A 648 35.55 -14.33 -0.85
C TYR A 648 36.20 -13.26 -1.74
N SER A 649 37.05 -12.41 -1.15
CA SER A 649 37.94 -11.53 -1.92
C SER A 649 39.01 -12.34 -2.67
N HIS A 650 38.89 -12.39 -4.00
CA HIS A 650 39.95 -12.88 -4.90
C HIS A 650 41.14 -11.90 -4.90
N GLU A 651 42.01 -11.96 -3.88
CA GLU A 651 43.35 -11.36 -3.98
C GLU A 651 44.18 -12.13 -5.01
N GLY A 652 44.23 -11.64 -6.25
CA GLY A 652 44.89 -12.39 -7.33
C GLY A 652 45.26 -11.68 -8.62
N ALA A 653 44.86 -10.42 -8.86
CA ALA A 653 45.29 -9.70 -10.07
C ALA A 653 45.17 -8.17 -10.00
N GLN A 654 46.21 -7.50 -9.46
CA GLN A 654 46.84 -6.31 -10.09
C GLN A 654 48.02 -5.81 -9.23
N GLY A 655 49.20 -5.73 -9.85
CA GLY A 655 50.42 -5.26 -9.19
C GLY A 655 50.73 -3.79 -9.49
N HIS A 656 51.49 -3.17 -8.56
CA HIS A 656 52.18 -1.88 -8.67
C HIS A 656 51.29 -0.61 -8.68
N SER A 657 51.66 0.50 -8.01
CA SER A 657 52.72 0.75 -7.02
C SER A 657 52.54 2.14 -6.39
N ARG A 658 52.86 2.30 -5.09
CA ARG A 658 53.78 3.34 -4.56
C ARG A 658 53.89 3.29 -3.03
N ALA A 659 55.06 3.69 -2.52
CA ALA A 659 55.52 3.43 -1.15
C ALA A 659 55.41 4.62 -0.19
N GLY A 660 55.45 4.32 1.12
CA GLY A 660 55.70 5.27 2.23
C GLY A 660 54.56 5.33 3.25
N ALA A 661 54.77 5.20 4.58
CA ALA A 661 56.01 4.97 5.33
C ALA A 661 55.75 4.36 6.74
N LYS A 662 56.86 3.85 7.34
CA LYS A 662 57.15 3.46 8.75
C LYS A 662 56.28 4.07 9.89
N ALA A 663 56.18 3.50 11.11
CA ALA A 663 56.48 2.18 11.71
C ALA A 663 56.13 2.17 13.24
N ARG A 664 56.21 0.99 13.90
CA ARG A 664 56.18 0.71 15.38
C ARG A 664 54.80 0.87 16.08
N GLY A 665 54.38 0.04 17.04
CA GLY A 665 54.90 -1.27 17.51
C GLY A 665 54.86 -1.45 19.04
N SER A 666 54.07 -2.39 19.56
CA SER A 666 54.19 -2.95 20.93
C SER A 666 53.30 -4.19 21.15
N ALA A 667 53.78 -5.12 21.97
CA ALA A 667 53.08 -6.29 22.54
C ALA A 667 53.76 -6.62 23.89
N PRO A 668 53.31 -7.61 24.69
CA PRO A 668 51.96 -7.99 25.12
C PRO A 668 51.83 -7.71 26.66
N PRO A 669 50.98 -8.38 27.49
CA PRO A 669 51.23 -9.77 27.93
C PRO A 669 49.97 -10.65 28.19
N ALA A 670 50.21 -11.94 28.46
CA ALA A 670 49.18 -12.96 28.73
C ALA A 670 49.00 -13.28 30.24
N ARG A 671 47.85 -13.87 30.62
CA ARG A 671 47.58 -14.67 31.84
C ARG A 671 46.36 -15.59 31.55
N ARG A 672 46.53 -16.91 31.50
CA ARG A 672 46.53 -17.94 32.58
C ARG A 672 45.12 -18.49 32.90
N ALA A 673 44.98 -19.81 32.71
CA ALA A 673 43.84 -20.63 33.14
C ALA A 673 44.14 -21.39 34.46
N PRO A 674 43.12 -21.96 35.11
CA PRO A 674 43.27 -23.08 36.04
C PRO A 674 42.62 -24.38 35.52
N GLY A 675 43.26 -25.52 35.81
CA GLY A 675 42.72 -26.88 35.55
C GLY A 675 41.65 -27.29 36.59
N SER A 676 40.78 -28.28 36.35
CA SER A 676 41.01 -29.71 36.05
C SER A 676 40.71 -30.61 37.26
N ARG A 677 39.61 -31.38 37.21
CA ARG A 677 39.44 -32.62 38.00
C ARG A 677 38.63 -33.66 37.21
N GLN A 678 39.24 -34.83 37.01
CA GLN A 678 38.64 -36.13 36.70
C GLN A 678 39.01 -37.07 37.87
N PRO A 679 38.28 -38.19 38.10
CA PRO A 679 38.68 -39.47 37.48
C PRO A 679 37.51 -40.39 37.08
N ALA A 680 37.84 -41.56 36.52
CA ALA A 680 36.93 -42.54 35.94
C ALA A 680 36.94 -43.91 36.68
N GLY A 681 36.07 -44.84 36.27
CA GLY A 681 36.04 -46.27 36.64
C GLY A 681 34.64 -46.75 37.08
N ALA A 682 34.19 -48.00 36.87
CA ALA A 682 34.71 -49.14 36.08
C ALA A 682 33.57 -50.19 35.83
N ARG A 683 33.80 -51.22 34.99
CA ARG A 683 32.90 -52.40 34.78
C ARG A 683 33.18 -53.51 35.85
N PRO A 684 32.30 -54.52 36.09
CA PRO A 684 32.09 -55.75 35.24
C PRO A 684 30.60 -56.22 35.16
N GLY A 685 30.19 -57.31 34.48
CA GLY A 685 30.85 -58.12 33.45
C GLY A 685 30.44 -59.63 33.33
N CYS A 686 29.94 -60.04 32.15
CA CYS A 686 30.13 -61.37 31.50
C CYS A 686 29.27 -62.63 31.88
N LYS A 687 28.72 -63.34 30.87
CA LYS A 687 28.93 -64.81 30.61
C LYS A 687 28.37 -65.31 29.24
N LYS A 688 29.06 -66.33 28.68
CA LYS A 688 28.79 -67.17 27.47
C LYS A 688 28.29 -68.58 27.94
N PRO A 689 27.98 -69.63 27.11
CA PRO A 689 28.44 -70.03 25.75
C PRO A 689 27.28 -70.47 24.79
N GLY A 690 27.42 -71.10 23.60
CA GLY A 690 28.53 -71.47 22.68
C GLY A 690 28.08 -72.57 21.67
N GLY A 691 28.61 -72.61 20.45
CA GLY A 691 28.29 -73.65 19.42
C GLY A 691 28.59 -73.21 17.96
N THR A 692 29.09 -74.14 17.13
CA THR A 692 29.73 -73.98 15.79
C THR A 692 29.38 -75.18 14.86
N PRO A 693 29.83 -75.33 13.59
CA PRO A 693 30.42 -74.41 12.57
C PRO A 693 29.83 -74.58 11.12
N SER A 694 30.59 -74.13 10.11
CA SER A 694 30.53 -74.31 8.63
C SER A 694 29.69 -73.32 7.79
N ASP A 695 30.13 -72.72 6.67
CA ASP A 695 31.46 -72.36 6.09
C ASP A 695 31.21 -71.23 5.02
N SER A 696 32.14 -70.56 4.32
CA SER A 696 33.54 -70.84 3.93
C SER A 696 34.43 -69.56 3.76
N GLU A 697 35.62 -69.74 3.17
CA GLU A 697 36.74 -68.82 2.86
C GLU A 697 36.44 -67.71 1.81
N ALA A 698 36.89 -66.43 1.86
CA ALA A 698 38.16 -65.75 2.18
C ALA A 698 39.09 -65.44 0.95
N PRO A 699 39.89 -64.33 0.96
CA PRO A 699 40.53 -63.73 -0.23
C PRO A 699 42.10 -63.72 -0.18
N PRO A 700 42.78 -62.92 -1.02
CA PRO A 700 43.81 -61.99 -0.49
C PRO A 700 43.77 -60.57 -1.14
N GLN A 701 44.11 -59.43 -0.50
CA GLN A 701 45.21 -59.01 0.42
C GLN A 701 46.47 -58.44 -0.31
N PRO A 702 47.28 -57.53 0.30
CA PRO A 702 47.61 -56.22 -0.30
C PRO A 702 49.13 -55.89 -0.31
N SER A 703 49.53 -54.63 -0.50
CA SER A 703 50.82 -54.12 0.02
C SER A 703 50.87 -52.58 0.18
N LEU A 704 51.80 -52.13 1.04
CA LEU A 704 52.01 -50.75 1.50
C LEU A 704 53.40 -50.23 1.06
N SER A 705 53.49 -48.93 0.78
CA SER A 705 54.67 -48.04 0.91
C SER A 705 54.28 -46.66 0.34
N GLY A 706 54.88 -45.52 0.68
CA GLY A 706 56.02 -45.18 1.53
C GLY A 706 56.46 -43.76 1.09
N GLY A 707 56.61 -42.80 1.99
CA GLY A 707 56.61 -41.37 1.62
C GLY A 707 57.97 -40.69 1.35
N CYS A 708 57.87 -39.39 1.06
CA CYS A 708 58.89 -38.32 1.07
C CYS A 708 59.76 -38.01 -0.18
N LEU A 709 59.49 -36.80 -0.70
CA LEU A 709 60.42 -35.70 -1.02
C LEU A 709 61.03 -35.51 -2.43
N GLN A 710 61.08 -34.21 -2.79
CA GLN A 710 61.88 -33.49 -3.81
C GLN A 710 61.46 -33.55 -5.30
N GLY A 711 60.78 -32.47 -5.73
CA GLY A 711 61.47 -31.39 -6.46
C GLY A 711 61.61 -31.47 -7.98
N ALA A 712 60.76 -30.73 -8.71
CA ALA A 712 61.07 -29.91 -9.90
C ALA A 712 59.74 -29.44 -10.51
N GLY A 713 59.63 -28.16 -10.88
CA GLY A 713 58.39 -27.61 -11.42
C GLY A 713 58.27 -27.71 -12.93
N SER A 714 57.04 -27.81 -13.43
CA SER A 714 56.65 -27.11 -14.65
C SER A 714 55.22 -26.58 -14.50
N ARG A 715 54.92 -25.48 -15.18
CA ARG A 715 53.58 -24.88 -15.24
C ARG A 715 52.84 -25.52 -16.42
N ASP A 716 51.68 -26.11 -16.15
CA ASP A 716 50.48 -25.98 -16.99
C ASP A 716 49.28 -26.61 -16.28
N GLY A 717 48.31 -25.76 -15.89
CA GLY A 717 47.07 -26.20 -15.26
C GLY A 717 46.06 -26.65 -16.31
N ALA A 718 46.27 -27.82 -16.91
CA ALA A 718 45.36 -28.39 -17.89
C ALA A 718 44.06 -28.88 -17.22
N ASP A 719 42.91 -28.36 -17.68
CA ASP A 719 41.57 -28.74 -17.25
C ASP A 719 41.29 -30.24 -17.60
N PRO A 720 41.17 -31.15 -16.62
CA PRO A 720 41.13 -32.59 -16.87
C PRO A 720 39.86 -33.02 -17.63
N LEU A 721 38.75 -32.29 -17.48
CA LEU A 721 37.53 -32.54 -18.24
C LEU A 721 37.72 -32.21 -19.73
N ARG A 722 38.52 -31.17 -20.02
CA ARG A 722 38.87 -30.79 -21.39
C ARG A 722 39.76 -31.83 -22.06
N ALA A 723 40.71 -32.40 -21.32
CA ALA A 723 41.54 -33.51 -21.82
C ALA A 723 40.67 -34.72 -22.22
N THR A 724 39.71 -35.13 -21.39
CA THR A 724 38.79 -36.25 -21.69
C THR A 724 37.95 -35.99 -22.94
N ILE A 725 37.46 -34.76 -23.15
CA ILE A 725 36.66 -34.43 -24.34
C ILE A 725 37.53 -34.34 -25.59
N VAL A 726 38.76 -33.83 -25.50
CA VAL A 726 39.72 -33.83 -26.62
C VAL A 726 40.09 -35.26 -27.03
N GLU A 727 40.37 -36.14 -26.07
CA GLU A 727 40.63 -37.56 -26.33
C GLU A 727 39.42 -38.22 -27.02
N PHE A 728 38.20 -37.93 -26.54
CA PHE A 728 36.97 -38.39 -27.17
C PHE A 728 36.82 -37.90 -28.62
N VAL A 729 37.10 -36.62 -28.91
CA VAL A 729 37.11 -36.06 -30.27
C VAL A 729 38.06 -36.83 -31.18
N SER A 730 39.24 -37.23 -30.70
CA SER A 730 40.19 -38.07 -31.46
C SER A 730 39.85 -39.56 -31.53
N SER A 731 38.99 -40.09 -30.66
CA SER A 731 38.63 -41.53 -30.61
C SER A 731 37.58 -41.95 -31.64
N GLU A 732 37.47 -43.24 -31.96
CA GLU A 732 36.39 -43.77 -32.81
C GLU A 732 35.01 -43.85 -32.13
N LYS A 733 34.91 -43.50 -30.84
CA LYS A 733 33.65 -43.56 -30.08
C LYS A 733 32.68 -42.47 -30.57
N THR A 734 31.43 -42.85 -30.77
CA THR A 734 30.34 -41.95 -31.22
C THR A 734 29.68 -41.19 -30.07
N GLN A 735 29.73 -41.73 -28.85
CA GLN A 735 29.15 -41.16 -27.63
C GLN A 735 30.09 -41.37 -26.43
N LEU A 736 30.13 -40.38 -25.53
CA LEU A 736 30.79 -40.38 -24.23
C LEU A 736 29.74 -40.06 -23.15
N ALA A 737 29.75 -40.80 -22.05
CA ALA A 737 28.87 -40.55 -20.90
C ALA A 737 29.70 -40.21 -19.66
N PHE A 738 29.28 -39.18 -18.93
CA PHE A 738 29.89 -38.72 -17.69
C PHE A 738 29.03 -39.11 -16.48
N PRO A 739 29.63 -39.57 -15.36
CA PRO A 739 28.87 -40.13 -14.23
C PRO A 739 27.97 -39.10 -13.53
N ALA A 740 26.88 -39.56 -12.92
CA ALA A 740 25.94 -38.72 -12.19
C ALA A 740 26.54 -38.06 -10.93
N SER A 741 27.71 -38.50 -10.45
CA SER A 741 28.44 -37.95 -9.30
C SER A 741 29.06 -36.57 -9.51
N LEU A 742 28.99 -36.00 -10.72
CA LEU A 742 29.53 -34.67 -11.02
C LEU A 742 28.73 -33.55 -10.35
N ASN A 743 29.44 -32.56 -9.81
CA ASN A 743 28.85 -31.35 -9.24
C ASN A 743 28.35 -30.39 -10.35
N SER A 744 27.61 -29.35 -9.95
CA SER A 744 26.99 -28.40 -10.89
C SER A 744 27.99 -27.63 -11.77
N HIS A 745 29.18 -27.32 -11.23
CA HIS A 745 30.23 -26.61 -11.96
C HIS A 745 30.83 -27.49 -13.06
N ASP A 746 31.18 -28.73 -12.73
CA ASP A 746 31.74 -29.69 -13.69
C ASP A 746 30.74 -30.06 -14.79
N ARG A 747 29.45 -30.14 -14.44
CA ARG A 747 28.35 -30.32 -15.40
C ARG A 747 28.26 -29.17 -16.40
N LEU A 748 28.26 -27.92 -15.92
CA LEU A 748 28.29 -26.72 -16.78
C LEU A 748 29.54 -26.71 -17.66
N ARG A 749 30.69 -27.07 -17.09
CA ARG A 749 31.98 -27.10 -17.78
C ARG A 749 32.02 -28.11 -18.93
N ILE A 750 31.43 -29.30 -18.75
CA ILE A 750 31.29 -30.30 -19.82
C ILE A 750 30.40 -29.79 -20.96
N HIS A 751 29.29 -29.11 -20.64
CA HIS A 751 28.43 -28.52 -21.67
C HIS A 751 29.19 -27.45 -22.49
N GLN A 752 29.87 -26.51 -21.82
CA GLN A 752 30.71 -25.50 -22.48
C GLN A 752 31.79 -26.11 -23.37
N ILE A 753 32.54 -27.11 -22.88
CA ILE A 753 33.61 -27.74 -23.65
C ILE A 753 33.03 -28.54 -24.83
N ALA A 754 31.89 -29.24 -24.65
CA ALA A 754 31.22 -29.93 -25.75
C ALA A 754 30.76 -28.95 -26.85
N GLU A 755 30.28 -27.76 -26.46
CA GLU A 755 29.93 -26.68 -27.38
C GLU A 755 31.16 -26.09 -28.09
N GLU A 756 32.28 -25.84 -27.38
CA GLU A 756 33.57 -25.43 -27.96
C GLU A 756 34.04 -26.39 -29.08
N PHE A 757 33.81 -27.70 -28.93
CA PHE A 757 34.17 -28.74 -29.91
C PHE A 757 33.03 -29.08 -30.90
N GLY A 758 31.91 -28.35 -30.90
CA GLY A 758 30.79 -28.56 -31.83
C GLY A 758 30.04 -29.90 -31.66
N LEU A 759 30.20 -30.54 -30.50
CA LEU A 759 29.58 -31.82 -30.16
C LEU A 759 28.15 -31.61 -29.65
N ARG A 760 27.30 -32.63 -29.80
CA ARG A 760 25.95 -32.61 -29.24
C ARG A 760 25.99 -33.07 -27.78
N HIS A 761 25.48 -32.25 -26.87
CA HIS A 761 25.45 -32.53 -25.43
C HIS A 761 24.02 -32.62 -24.90
N ASP A 762 23.64 -33.76 -24.32
CA ASP A 762 22.30 -34.00 -23.78
C ASP A 762 22.42 -34.57 -22.35
N SER A 763 21.68 -33.97 -21.40
CA SER A 763 21.52 -34.50 -20.04
C SER A 763 20.36 -35.49 -20.00
N ALA A 764 20.61 -36.73 -19.58
CA ALA A 764 19.64 -37.82 -19.56
C ALA A 764 19.43 -38.38 -18.13
N GLY A 765 18.25 -38.93 -17.87
CA GLY A 765 17.87 -39.54 -16.59
C GLY A 765 17.01 -38.65 -15.68
N GLU A 766 16.54 -39.23 -14.58
CA GLU A 766 15.66 -38.58 -13.60
C GLU A 766 16.31 -38.46 -12.22
N GLY A 767 15.99 -37.38 -11.50
CA GLY A 767 16.47 -37.14 -10.14
C GLY A 767 17.99 -37.25 -9.97
N ARG A 768 18.42 -38.12 -9.05
CA ARG A 768 19.83 -38.32 -8.68
C ARG A 768 20.63 -39.15 -9.68
N GLU A 769 19.99 -39.79 -10.65
CA GLU A 769 20.66 -40.61 -11.68
C GLU A 769 20.95 -39.82 -12.96
N ARG A 770 20.74 -38.49 -12.96
CA ARG A 770 21.01 -37.62 -14.11
C ARG A 770 22.48 -37.59 -14.51
N PHE A 771 22.79 -38.09 -15.71
CA PHE A 771 24.12 -38.12 -16.31
C PHE A 771 24.19 -37.28 -17.60
N ILE A 772 25.40 -36.83 -17.99
CA ILE A 772 25.60 -36.06 -19.22
C ILE A 772 26.13 -36.99 -20.31
N THR A 773 25.58 -36.89 -21.52
CA THR A 773 26.13 -37.53 -22.71
C THR A 773 26.60 -36.50 -23.71
N VAL A 774 27.76 -36.76 -24.32
CA VAL A 774 28.35 -35.96 -25.40
C VAL A 774 28.52 -36.87 -26.61
N SER A 775 28.08 -36.44 -27.79
CA SER A 775 28.05 -37.26 -29.00
C SER A 775 28.53 -36.49 -30.24
N LYS A 776 29.11 -37.22 -31.19
CA LYS A 776 29.59 -36.67 -32.47
C LYS A 776 28.41 -36.56 -33.45
N ARG A 777 28.33 -35.45 -34.19
CA ARG A 777 27.29 -35.26 -35.22
C ARG A 777 27.49 -36.25 -36.37
N ALA A 778 26.58 -37.20 -36.54
CA ALA A 778 26.48 -38.01 -37.75
C ALA A 778 25.86 -37.18 -38.90
N PRO A 779 26.21 -37.44 -40.18
CA PRO A 779 25.58 -36.77 -41.31
C PRO A 779 24.09 -37.17 -41.45
N PRO A 780 23.23 -36.28 -41.95
CA PRO A 780 21.78 -36.50 -41.97
C PRO A 780 21.37 -37.54 -43.02
N ALA A 781 20.49 -38.47 -42.61
CA ALA A 781 19.81 -39.39 -43.52
C ALA A 781 18.69 -38.68 -44.31
N PRO A 782 18.37 -39.11 -45.55
CA PRO A 782 17.39 -38.43 -46.41
C PRO A 782 15.95 -38.57 -45.89
N ALA A 783 15.15 -37.52 -46.08
CA ALA A 783 13.77 -37.45 -45.61
C ALA A 783 12.83 -38.35 -46.44
N ALA A 784 11.89 -39.01 -45.76
CA ALA A 784 10.82 -39.78 -46.39
C ALA A 784 9.71 -38.86 -46.95
N PRO A 785 9.02 -39.25 -48.04
CA PRO A 785 7.99 -38.44 -48.68
C PRO A 785 6.65 -38.44 -47.90
N PRO A 786 5.81 -37.40 -48.05
CA PRO A 786 4.50 -37.32 -47.42
C PRO A 786 3.46 -38.24 -48.11
N PRO A 787 2.42 -38.71 -47.39
CA PRO A 787 1.35 -39.54 -47.95
C PRO A 787 0.38 -38.72 -48.83
N PRO A 788 -0.34 -39.39 -49.77
CA PRO A 788 -1.21 -38.72 -50.73
C PRO A 788 -2.55 -38.26 -50.13
N ALA A 789 -3.16 -37.26 -50.77
CA ALA A 789 -4.52 -36.82 -50.50
C ALA A 789 -5.51 -37.48 -51.49
N GLU A 790 -6.66 -37.95 -50.99
CA GLU A 790 -7.80 -38.38 -51.82
C GLU A 790 -8.98 -37.40 -51.74
N ALA A 791 -9.81 -37.42 -52.79
CA ALA A 791 -10.99 -36.58 -52.98
C ALA A 791 -12.12 -36.89 -51.96
N GLY A 792 -13.09 -36.03 -51.68
CA GLY A 792 -13.40 -34.68 -52.20
C GLY A 792 -14.90 -34.51 -52.46
N SER A 793 -15.50 -33.36 -52.14
CA SER A 793 -16.82 -32.99 -52.70
C SER A 793 -17.19 -31.50 -52.54
N LYS A 794 -17.47 -30.87 -53.70
CA LYS A 794 -18.44 -29.78 -53.97
C LYS A 794 -18.33 -28.43 -53.19
N ALA A 795 -17.99 -27.39 -53.96
CA ALA A 795 -18.30 -25.98 -53.68
C ALA A 795 -19.79 -25.67 -53.97
N PRO A 796 -20.33 -24.44 -53.73
CA PRO A 796 -20.00 -23.29 -54.59
C PRO A 796 -19.89 -21.89 -53.92
N LEU A 797 -18.89 -21.13 -54.42
CA LEU A 797 -18.95 -19.73 -54.88
C LEU A 797 -19.56 -18.60 -54.01
N CYS A 798 -18.73 -17.57 -53.78
CA CYS A 798 -19.15 -16.20 -53.46
C CYS A 798 -19.71 -15.47 -54.70
N PRO A 799 -20.47 -14.37 -54.49
CA PRO A 799 -20.47 -13.24 -55.42
C PRO A 799 -20.00 -11.93 -54.75
N GLU A 800 -19.28 -11.10 -55.51
CA GLU A 800 -18.93 -9.71 -55.18
C GLU A 800 -20.14 -8.74 -55.33
N PRO A 801 -20.08 -7.54 -54.73
CA PRO A 801 -21.17 -6.57 -54.79
C PRO A 801 -21.15 -5.68 -56.06
N PRO A 802 -22.32 -5.33 -56.63
CA PRO A 802 -22.43 -4.32 -57.69
C PRO A 802 -22.64 -2.90 -57.14
N SER A 803 -22.28 -1.91 -57.95
CA SER A 803 -22.55 -0.47 -57.77
C SER A 803 -22.55 0.21 -59.16
N PRO A 804 -22.87 1.50 -59.33
CA PRO A 804 -23.91 2.34 -58.69
C PRO A 804 -24.81 3.07 -59.74
N ALA A 805 -25.89 3.75 -59.32
CA ALA A 805 -26.55 4.78 -60.16
C ALA A 805 -27.41 5.79 -59.36
N HIS A 806 -27.05 7.08 -59.46
CA HIS A 806 -27.89 8.27 -59.72
C HIS A 806 -29.23 8.53 -58.98
N THR A 807 -29.65 9.76 -58.61
CA THR A 807 -29.03 11.10 -58.42
C THR A 807 -30.08 11.96 -57.66
N GLU A 808 -29.68 12.85 -56.74
CA GLU A 808 -30.07 14.29 -56.64
C GLU A 808 -29.75 14.90 -55.25
N ALA A 809 -29.51 16.21 -55.22
CA ALA A 809 -28.92 17.01 -54.12
C ALA A 809 -29.76 18.32 -53.93
N PRO A 810 -29.39 19.36 -53.13
CA PRO A 810 -28.22 19.63 -52.26
C PRO A 810 -28.64 19.95 -50.79
N VAL A 811 -27.83 20.34 -49.79
CA VAL A 811 -26.82 21.43 -49.69
C VAL A 811 -25.80 21.19 -48.56
N GLY A 812 -24.52 21.31 -48.89
CA GLY A 812 -23.46 21.94 -48.08
C GLY A 812 -23.00 21.32 -46.75
N VAL A 813 -21.83 20.66 -46.75
CA VAL A 813 -20.60 21.10 -46.05
C VAL A 813 -19.39 20.55 -46.83
N GLN A 814 -18.36 21.37 -47.06
CA GLN A 814 -17.14 20.94 -47.76
C GLN A 814 -16.17 20.19 -46.84
N SER A 815 -15.66 19.06 -47.31
CA SER A 815 -14.51 18.37 -46.71
C SER A 815 -13.20 18.97 -47.22
N SER A 816 -12.53 19.80 -46.42
CA SER A 816 -11.12 20.13 -46.64
C SER A 816 -10.24 19.14 -45.86
N GLN A 817 -9.30 18.52 -46.57
CA GLN A 817 -8.19 17.81 -45.93
C GLN A 817 -7.39 18.82 -45.12
N ASN A 818 -7.30 18.65 -43.80
CA ASN A 818 -6.37 19.38 -42.96
C ASN A 818 -5.50 18.40 -42.18
N GLN A 819 -4.29 18.21 -42.69
CA GLN A 819 -3.21 17.54 -41.99
C GLN A 819 -2.86 18.38 -40.75
N LEU A 820 -3.06 17.84 -39.56
CA LEU A 820 -2.81 18.55 -38.30
C LEU A 820 -1.30 18.73 -38.06
N ASP A 821 -0.73 19.84 -38.53
CA ASP A 821 0.65 20.20 -38.22
C ASP A 821 0.80 20.62 -36.74
N LEU A 822 1.30 19.68 -35.95
CA LEU A 822 1.58 19.84 -34.53
C LEU A 822 2.58 20.97 -34.23
N LYS A 823 3.41 21.40 -35.19
CA LYS A 823 4.34 22.54 -35.00
C LYS A 823 3.62 23.89 -34.96
N ALA A 824 2.61 24.09 -35.79
CA ALA A 824 1.82 25.33 -35.78
C ALA A 824 1.13 25.55 -34.42
N LEU A 825 0.50 24.50 -33.89
CA LEU A 825 -0.18 24.50 -32.59
C LEU A 825 0.77 24.72 -31.39
N HIS A 826 2.04 24.33 -31.53
CA HIS A 826 3.08 24.59 -30.52
C HIS A 826 3.58 26.05 -30.56
N LEU A 827 3.81 26.60 -31.76
CA LEU A 827 4.19 28.00 -31.96
C LEU A 827 3.12 28.97 -31.47
N GLU A 828 1.84 28.68 -31.70
CA GLU A 828 0.74 29.54 -31.24
C GLU A 828 0.62 29.56 -29.70
N ARG A 829 0.89 28.43 -29.01
CA ARG A 829 0.97 28.38 -27.53
C ARG A 829 2.14 29.20 -26.99
N LEU A 830 3.31 29.13 -27.64
CA LEU A 830 4.49 29.92 -27.26
C LEU A 830 4.27 31.43 -27.45
N GLN A 831 3.59 31.83 -28.52
CA GLN A 831 3.21 33.23 -28.75
C GLN A 831 2.23 33.72 -27.67
N ARG A 832 1.17 32.96 -27.36
CA ARG A 832 0.22 33.30 -26.28
C ARG A 832 0.88 33.36 -24.89
N ALA A 833 1.92 32.57 -24.64
CA ALA A 833 2.71 32.63 -23.41
C ALA A 833 3.56 33.91 -23.33
N ARG A 834 4.24 34.29 -24.43
CA ARG A 834 5.01 35.56 -24.50
C ARG A 834 4.11 36.79 -24.36
N SER A 835 2.95 36.81 -25.04
CA SER A 835 1.98 37.92 -24.91
C SER A 835 1.53 38.17 -23.47
N ARG A 836 1.38 37.11 -22.66
CA ARG A 836 1.03 37.22 -21.24
C ARG A 836 2.19 37.75 -20.37
N GLN A 837 3.44 37.40 -20.68
CA GLN A 837 4.61 37.97 -20.00
C GLN A 837 4.81 39.46 -20.36
N GLU A 838 4.58 39.85 -21.61
CA GLU A 838 4.69 41.25 -22.04
C GLU A 838 3.57 42.14 -21.48
N GLN A 839 2.37 41.59 -21.25
CA GLN A 839 1.31 42.30 -20.52
C GLN A 839 1.62 42.46 -19.03
N GLN A 840 2.20 41.44 -18.37
CA GLN A 840 2.59 41.54 -16.95
C GLN A 840 3.82 42.43 -16.70
N ALA A 841 4.59 42.77 -17.74
CA ALA A 841 5.74 43.67 -17.65
C ALA A 841 5.38 45.17 -17.77
N ARG A 842 4.09 45.54 -17.95
CA ARG A 842 3.66 46.93 -18.19
C ARG A 842 2.93 47.62 -17.03
N GLU A 843 2.66 46.92 -15.92
CA GLU A 843 2.00 47.51 -14.75
C GLU A 843 2.87 47.41 -13.50
N GLY A 844 3.50 48.54 -13.13
CA GLY A 844 4.29 48.68 -11.91
C GLY A 844 3.88 49.92 -11.11
N PRO A 845 3.55 49.80 -9.81
CA PRO A 845 3.30 50.95 -8.94
C PRO A 845 4.58 51.50 -8.29
N GLN A 846 4.54 52.79 -7.93
CA GLN A 846 5.68 53.60 -7.50
C GLN A 846 5.96 53.52 -5.98
N ALA A 847 7.11 54.07 -5.58
CA ALA A 847 7.59 54.06 -4.20
C ALA A 847 7.11 55.26 -3.35
N ALA A 848 6.93 55.03 -2.05
CA ALA A 848 6.96 56.04 -0.99
C ALA A 848 7.52 55.38 0.29
N GLY A 849 8.20 56.13 1.17
CA GLY A 849 8.82 55.53 2.36
C GLY A 849 8.99 56.48 3.54
N SER A 850 9.24 55.92 4.74
CA SER A 850 9.60 56.70 5.93
C SER A 850 10.28 55.89 7.04
N LYS A 851 11.54 56.27 7.35
CA LYS A 851 12.28 56.28 8.64
C LYS A 851 11.99 55.24 9.76
N PRO A 852 13.03 54.62 10.37
CA PRO A 852 12.92 53.79 11.58
C PRO A 852 13.06 54.59 12.90
N ARG A 853 12.63 54.00 14.02
CA ARG A 853 12.97 54.43 15.41
C ARG A 853 13.64 53.31 16.21
N LYS A 854 14.46 53.72 17.18
CA LYS A 854 15.42 52.92 17.97
C LYS A 854 14.79 52.31 19.22
N PHE A 855 15.43 51.26 19.76
CA PHE A 855 15.53 50.96 21.21
C PHE A 855 16.91 50.27 21.49
N PRO A 856 17.41 50.17 22.74
CA PRO A 856 18.79 50.59 23.00
C PRO A 856 19.73 49.51 23.59
N GLU A 857 21.02 49.89 23.67
CA GLU A 857 22.05 49.29 24.53
C GLU A 857 21.62 49.34 26.04
N LYS A 858 22.26 48.71 27.04
CA LYS A 858 23.64 48.21 27.24
C LYS A 858 23.69 47.46 28.60
N LYS A 859 24.63 46.54 28.82
CA LYS A 859 25.67 46.65 29.89
C LYS A 859 26.64 45.46 29.91
N LYS A 860 27.92 45.77 30.14
CA LYS A 860 29.03 44.85 30.42
C LYS A 860 29.18 44.65 31.94
N LYS A 861 29.82 43.54 32.33
CA LYS A 861 30.98 43.46 33.25
C LYS A 861 31.61 42.06 33.04
N GLU A 862 32.83 41.96 32.52
CA GLU A 862 34.16 42.10 33.17
C GLU A 862 34.67 40.80 33.80
N ALA A 863 35.98 40.56 33.67
CA ALA A 863 36.59 39.25 33.72
C ALA A 863 37.44 39.01 34.98
N LYS A 864 37.73 37.74 35.29
CA LYS A 864 38.87 37.32 36.12
C LYS A 864 39.57 36.10 35.51
N GLY A 865 40.87 36.01 35.79
CA GLY A 865 41.81 35.05 35.20
C GLY A 865 41.79 33.64 35.82
N PRO A 866 42.78 32.80 35.46
CA PRO A 866 42.65 31.35 35.48
C PRO A 866 43.11 30.69 36.77
N THR A 867 42.54 29.50 37.04
CA THR A 867 43.11 28.48 37.93
C THR A 867 43.03 27.13 37.21
N ALA A 868 44.14 26.40 37.21
CA ALA A 868 44.15 24.99 36.77
C ALA A 868 43.37 24.14 37.78
N ILE A 869 42.73 23.08 37.31
CA ILE A 869 42.21 22.00 38.15
C ILE A 869 42.61 20.68 37.49
N ASP A 870 43.11 19.78 38.32
CA ASP A 870 43.79 18.54 37.97
C ASP A 870 42.90 17.48 37.33
N LEU A 871 43.56 16.52 36.65
CA LEU A 871 42.95 15.26 36.22
C LEU A 871 42.78 14.33 37.44
N PRO A 872 41.57 13.86 37.76
CA PRO A 872 41.38 12.82 38.77
C PRO A 872 42.00 11.49 38.32
N ALA A 873 42.41 10.67 39.29
CA ALA A 873 42.96 9.34 39.04
C ALA A 873 41.92 8.36 38.45
N GLU A 874 42.43 7.29 37.84
CA GLU A 874 41.66 6.27 37.10
C GLU A 874 40.82 5.35 38.01
N GLU A 875 39.76 5.84 38.67
CA GLU A 875 38.82 4.94 39.38
C GLU A 875 37.38 5.47 39.61
N ASP A 876 36.91 6.46 38.84
CA ASP A 876 35.52 6.94 38.91
C ASP A 876 34.87 7.08 37.51
N PHE A 877 34.03 6.09 37.16
CA PHE A 877 33.41 5.97 35.83
C PHE A 877 32.38 7.08 35.56
N ASP A 878 31.61 7.49 36.57
CA ASP A 878 30.60 8.54 36.43
C ASP A 878 31.24 9.93 36.26
N ALA A 879 32.44 10.13 36.84
CA ALA A 879 33.24 11.34 36.60
C ALA A 879 33.77 11.38 35.14
N LEU A 880 34.22 10.25 34.59
CA LEU A 880 34.64 10.12 33.19
C LEU A 880 33.48 10.34 32.22
N VAL A 881 32.32 9.73 32.47
CA VAL A 881 31.09 9.93 31.69
C VAL A 881 30.64 11.39 31.76
N SER A 882 30.66 12.00 32.94
CA SER A 882 30.34 13.43 33.12
C SER A 882 31.31 14.35 32.38
N ALA A 883 32.61 14.02 32.35
CA ALA A 883 33.62 14.76 31.59
C ALA A 883 33.42 14.63 30.08
N ALA A 884 33.10 13.42 29.57
CA ALA A 884 32.78 13.18 28.16
C ALA A 884 31.52 13.93 27.71
N ILE A 885 30.44 13.85 28.49
CA ILE A 885 29.19 14.60 28.27
C ILE A 885 29.47 16.12 28.25
N LYS A 886 30.35 16.61 29.12
CA LYS A 886 30.73 18.03 29.16
C LYS A 886 31.59 18.45 27.97
N ALA A 887 32.42 17.56 27.43
CA ALA A 887 33.20 17.79 26.21
C ALA A 887 32.29 17.92 24.98
N ASP A 888 31.37 16.96 24.76
CA ASP A 888 30.44 16.98 23.61
C ASP A 888 29.43 18.13 23.65
N ASN A 889 29.10 18.62 24.85
CA ASN A 889 28.20 19.74 25.05
C ASN A 889 28.86 21.13 24.95
N THR A 890 30.18 21.19 24.68
CA THR A 890 30.91 22.45 24.44
C THR A 890 31.40 22.58 22.99
N CYS A 891 31.54 23.82 22.52
CA CYS A 891 31.95 24.10 21.14
C CYS A 891 33.36 23.54 20.85
N GLY A 892 33.49 22.66 19.85
CA GLY A 892 34.72 21.97 19.46
C GLY A 892 35.86 22.84 18.88
N LEU A 893 35.81 24.16 19.08
CA LEU A 893 36.91 25.09 18.80
C LEU A 893 37.63 25.38 20.12
N ALA A 894 38.93 25.09 20.16
CA ALA A 894 39.75 25.27 21.36
C ALA A 894 39.58 26.68 21.94
N LYS A 895 39.35 26.77 23.26
CA LYS A 895 39.12 28.00 24.04
C LYS A 895 37.75 28.69 23.83
N CYS A 896 36.75 28.04 23.20
CA CYS A 896 35.38 28.55 23.17
C CYS A 896 34.49 27.93 24.27
N PRO A 897 34.00 28.70 25.26
CA PRO A 897 33.17 28.17 26.36
C PRO A 897 31.67 28.06 26.00
N ALA A 898 31.29 28.24 24.74
CA ALA A 898 29.88 28.24 24.34
C ALA A 898 29.29 26.82 24.36
N SER A 899 28.16 26.65 25.03
CA SER A 899 27.37 25.41 24.98
C SER A 899 26.78 25.20 23.58
N VAL A 900 26.82 23.96 23.11
CA VAL A 900 26.27 23.52 21.81
C VAL A 900 25.00 22.69 21.93
N VAL A 901 24.48 22.51 23.16
CA VAL A 901 23.29 21.68 23.47
C VAL A 901 22.05 22.13 22.68
N THR A 902 21.78 23.44 22.62
CA THR A 902 20.51 23.97 22.09
C THR A 902 20.61 24.51 20.66
N LEU A 903 21.78 25.01 20.24
CA LEU A 903 22.00 25.71 18.97
C LEU A 903 23.36 25.37 18.32
N GLY A 904 23.93 24.22 18.65
CA GLY A 904 25.14 23.72 18.00
C GLY A 904 24.88 23.20 16.59
N GLN A 905 25.81 23.45 15.66
CA GLN A 905 25.81 22.80 14.35
C GLN A 905 27.02 21.88 14.19
N LEU A 906 26.78 20.73 13.57
CA LEU A 906 27.78 19.71 13.28
C LEU A 906 28.54 20.07 11.99
N CYS A 907 29.87 20.13 12.03
CA CYS A 907 30.66 20.25 10.80
C CYS A 907 30.75 18.89 10.09
N GLN A 908 30.21 18.82 8.86
CA GLN A 908 30.21 17.61 8.02
C GLN A 908 31.61 17.13 7.59
N HIS A 909 32.68 17.90 7.84
CA HIS A 909 34.05 17.58 7.42
C HIS A 909 34.99 17.09 8.55
N CYS A 910 34.58 17.27 9.81
CA CYS A 910 35.32 16.80 10.99
C CYS A 910 34.47 16.15 12.09
N GLY A 911 33.14 16.11 11.93
CA GLY A 911 32.22 15.45 12.87
C GLY A 911 32.06 16.14 14.23
N ARG A 912 32.63 17.34 14.42
CA ARG A 912 32.53 18.08 15.70
C ARG A 912 31.40 19.09 15.68
N ARG A 913 30.77 19.32 16.85
CA ARG A 913 29.75 20.36 17.05
C ARG A 913 30.39 21.69 17.42
N TYR A 914 29.90 22.77 16.81
CA TYR A 914 30.36 24.13 17.03
C TYR A 914 29.17 25.06 17.26
N CYS A 915 29.37 26.14 18.02
CA CYS A 915 28.36 27.18 18.15
C CYS A 915 28.22 27.98 16.85
N LEU A 916 27.13 28.74 16.71
CA LEU A 916 26.79 29.47 15.48
C LEU A 916 27.87 30.45 15.00
N SER A 917 28.78 30.93 15.85
CA SER A 917 29.92 31.77 15.43
C SER A 917 31.11 30.97 14.86
N HIS A 918 31.23 29.68 15.16
CA HIS A 918 32.40 28.85 14.83
C HIS A 918 32.08 27.66 13.91
N HIS A 919 30.80 27.43 13.58
CA HIS A 919 30.35 26.32 12.72
C HIS A 919 30.82 26.39 11.26
N LEU A 920 31.25 27.56 10.78
CA LEU A 920 31.77 27.72 9.43
C LEU A 920 33.10 26.94 9.28
N PRO A 921 33.25 26.04 8.28
CA PRO A 921 34.44 25.21 8.10
C PRO A 921 35.76 25.98 8.09
N GLU A 922 35.76 27.19 7.55
CA GLU A 922 36.95 28.06 7.45
C GLU A 922 37.47 28.52 8.83
N VAL A 923 36.61 28.61 9.84
CA VAL A 923 36.94 29.14 11.18
C VAL A 923 37.63 28.10 12.07
N HIS A 924 37.36 26.81 11.83
CA HIS A 924 37.93 25.70 12.61
C HIS A 924 38.82 24.75 11.77
N GLY A 925 39.41 25.26 10.67
CA GLY A 925 40.43 24.56 9.89
C GLY A 925 39.93 23.53 8.87
N CYS A 926 38.62 23.39 8.67
CA CYS A 926 38.03 22.51 7.66
C CYS A 926 37.76 23.19 6.30
N GLY A 927 38.13 24.47 6.15
CA GLY A 927 37.86 25.27 4.96
C GLY A 927 38.39 24.68 3.65
N GLU A 928 39.58 24.08 3.66
CA GLU A 928 40.16 23.45 2.47
C GLU A 928 39.40 22.18 2.06
N ARG A 929 38.99 21.33 3.02
CA ARG A 929 38.13 20.16 2.77
C ARG A 929 36.77 20.57 2.21
N ALA A 930 36.16 21.63 2.77
CA ALA A 930 34.91 22.18 2.27
C ALA A 930 35.03 22.70 0.82
N ARG A 931 36.11 23.43 0.52
CA ARG A 931 36.41 23.94 -0.83
C ARG A 931 36.72 22.83 -1.84
N ALA A 932 37.43 21.78 -1.43
CA ALA A 932 37.70 20.61 -2.27
C ALA A 932 36.41 19.83 -2.58
N HIS A 933 35.59 19.56 -1.56
CA HIS A 933 34.29 18.91 -1.71
C HIS A 933 33.34 19.73 -2.62
N ALA A 934 33.29 21.05 -2.46
CA ALA A 934 32.53 21.92 -3.35
C ALA A 934 33.02 21.86 -4.81
N ARG A 935 34.33 21.85 -5.05
CA ARG A 935 34.91 21.69 -6.40
C ARG A 935 34.57 20.33 -7.02
N GLN A 936 34.60 19.24 -6.24
CA GLN A 936 34.18 17.92 -6.69
C GLN A 936 32.69 17.88 -7.05
N ARG A 937 31.80 18.48 -6.25
CA ARG A 937 30.37 18.57 -6.60
C ARG A 937 30.13 19.39 -7.87
N ILE A 938 30.78 20.55 -8.01
CA ILE A 938 30.69 21.36 -9.25
C ILE A 938 31.17 20.55 -10.48
N SER A 939 32.24 19.77 -10.33
CA SER A 939 32.76 18.91 -11.42
C SER A 939 31.88 17.71 -11.76
N ARG A 940 31.00 17.27 -10.84
CA ARG A 940 30.20 16.03 -10.97
C ARG A 940 28.72 16.29 -11.27
N GLU A 941 28.19 17.41 -10.79
CA GLU A 941 26.76 17.76 -10.89
C GLU A 941 26.51 18.87 -11.95
N GLY A 942 27.54 19.54 -12.46
CA GLY A 942 27.47 20.44 -13.64
C GLY A 942 26.64 21.72 -13.50
N VAL A 943 25.90 21.90 -12.41
CA VAL A 943 24.95 22.99 -12.20
C VAL A 943 25.36 23.88 -11.02
N LEU A 944 25.49 25.18 -11.29
CA LEU A 944 25.67 26.21 -10.28
C LEU A 944 24.31 26.63 -9.70
N TYR A 945 24.10 26.44 -8.40
CA TYR A 945 22.93 26.97 -7.70
C TYR A 945 23.06 28.48 -7.38
N ALA A 946 21.91 29.11 -7.16
CA ALA A 946 21.76 30.57 -7.04
C ALA A 946 22.62 31.16 -5.89
N GLY A 947 23.38 32.20 -6.23
CA GLY A 947 24.37 32.84 -5.34
C GLY A 947 25.74 33.04 -6.01
N SER A 948 26.02 32.27 -7.06
CA SER A 948 27.12 32.54 -7.99
C SER A 948 26.76 33.70 -8.92
N GLY A 949 27.12 34.93 -8.51
CA GLY A 949 26.94 36.12 -9.34
C GLY A 949 27.65 35.96 -10.68
N ALA A 950 26.97 36.34 -11.77
CA ALA A 950 27.61 36.50 -13.07
C ALA A 950 28.77 37.51 -12.95
N LYS A 951 29.80 37.36 -13.79
CA LYS A 951 30.91 38.33 -13.85
C LYS A 951 30.33 39.73 -14.08
N ASP A 952 30.45 40.60 -13.06
CA ASP A 952 30.14 42.01 -13.20
C ASP A 952 30.91 42.57 -14.40
N ARG A 953 30.19 43.19 -15.34
CA ARG A 953 30.83 44.02 -16.36
C ARG A 953 31.56 45.13 -15.61
N SER A 954 32.90 45.14 -15.71
CA SER A 954 33.75 46.11 -15.03
C SER A 954 33.23 47.52 -15.29
N LEU A 955 32.80 48.20 -14.22
CA LEU A 955 32.36 49.58 -14.28
C LEU A 955 33.45 50.44 -14.94
N ASP A 956 33.03 51.21 -15.94
CA ASP A 956 33.85 52.18 -16.67
C ASP A 956 34.81 52.93 -15.71
N PRO A 957 36.14 52.87 -15.94
CA PRO A 957 37.14 53.51 -15.09
C PRO A 957 36.84 55.00 -14.83
N ALA A 958 36.26 55.73 -15.80
CA ALA A 958 35.88 57.12 -15.64
C ALA A 958 34.76 57.28 -14.60
N LYS A 959 33.70 56.46 -14.67
CA LYS A 959 32.64 56.42 -13.65
C LYS A 959 33.14 55.97 -12.29
N ARG A 960 34.05 54.99 -12.24
CA ARG A 960 34.67 54.52 -10.99
C ARG A 960 35.48 55.65 -10.32
N ALA A 961 36.31 56.36 -11.08
CA ALA A 961 37.07 57.51 -10.59
C ALA A 961 36.15 58.67 -10.14
N GLN A 962 35.05 58.94 -10.85
CA GLN A 962 34.09 59.97 -10.48
C GLN A 962 33.33 59.62 -9.18
N LEU A 963 32.96 58.35 -8.99
CA LEU A 963 32.35 57.86 -7.76
C LEU A 963 33.33 57.88 -6.59
N GLN A 964 34.60 57.51 -6.81
CA GLN A 964 35.67 57.58 -5.81
C GLN A 964 35.83 59.04 -5.31
N ARG A 965 36.03 60.01 -6.21
CA ARG A 965 36.14 61.44 -5.87
C ARG A 965 34.91 61.98 -5.10
N ARG A 966 33.70 61.49 -5.42
CA ARG A 966 32.47 61.86 -4.69
C ARG A 966 32.41 61.22 -3.29
N LEU A 967 32.95 60.01 -3.13
CA LEU A 967 33.05 59.34 -1.84
C LEU A 967 34.08 60.03 -0.94
N ASP A 968 35.26 60.33 -1.49
CA ASP A 968 36.36 61.00 -0.79
C ASP A 968 35.94 62.40 -0.33
N LYS A 969 35.30 63.19 -1.21
CA LYS A 969 34.73 64.50 -0.83
C LYS A 969 33.69 64.39 0.29
N LYS A 970 32.83 63.36 0.28
CA LYS A 970 31.90 63.10 1.39
C LYS A 970 32.58 62.67 2.68
N LEU A 971 33.69 61.93 2.60
CA LEU A 971 34.49 61.53 3.76
C LEU A 971 35.24 62.73 4.36
N GLU A 972 35.72 63.67 3.54
CA GLU A 972 36.26 64.95 3.99
C GLU A 972 35.19 65.82 4.67
N GLU A 973 34.00 65.98 4.06
CA GLU A 973 32.87 66.69 4.68
C GLU A 973 32.48 66.07 6.04
N LEU A 974 32.42 64.73 6.13
CA LEU A 974 32.08 64.01 7.37
C LEU A 974 33.22 64.02 8.42
N THR A 975 34.48 64.15 8.03
CA THR A 975 35.61 64.28 8.97
C THR A 975 35.80 65.73 9.43
N GLY A 976 35.51 66.72 8.59
CA GLY A 976 35.38 68.12 8.98
C GLY A 976 34.27 68.31 10.03
N GLN A 977 33.09 67.74 9.78
CA GLN A 977 31.96 67.74 10.74
C GLN A 977 32.27 67.02 12.06
N ARG A 978 33.28 66.14 12.10
CA ARG A 978 33.73 65.46 13.34
C ARG A 978 34.84 66.18 14.10
N LYS A 979 35.54 67.15 13.49
CA LYS A 979 36.56 67.98 14.17
C LYS A 979 36.00 69.26 14.81
N GLY A 980 34.82 69.73 14.39
CA GLY A 980 34.20 70.99 14.83
C GLY A 980 33.47 70.99 16.20
N ARG A 981 33.73 70.06 17.13
CA ARG A 981 32.99 69.99 18.41
C ARG A 981 33.84 69.68 19.65
N LYS A 982 35.05 70.24 19.71
CA LYS A 982 35.94 70.15 20.89
C LYS A 982 36.72 71.45 21.18
N LYS A 983 36.00 72.55 21.39
CA LYS A 983 36.43 73.75 22.18
C LYS A 983 35.27 74.75 22.21
N GLU A 984 34.52 74.77 23.32
CA GLU A 984 33.79 75.95 23.85
C GLU A 984 32.99 75.56 25.10
N LYS A 985 33.61 75.79 26.26
CA LYS A 985 33.05 76.31 27.52
C LYS A 985 34.06 76.08 28.64
N GLY A 986 35.01 77.00 28.69
CA GLY A 986 35.85 77.28 29.83
C GLY A 986 35.83 78.79 30.05
N GLN A 987 34.77 79.25 30.71
CA GLN A 987 34.60 80.51 31.44
C GLN A 987 33.41 80.28 32.38
#